data_AF-A0A4T0X674-F1
#
_entry.id   AF-A0A4T0X674-F1
#
_cell.length_a   1.000
_cell.length_b   1.000
_cell.length_c   1.000
_cell.angle_alpha   90.00
_cell.angle_beta   90.00
_cell.angle_gamma   90.00
#
_symmetry.space_group_name_H-M   'P 1'
#
loop_
_entity.id
_entity.type
_entity.pdbx_description
1 polymer ?
#
loop_
_entity_poly.entity_id
_entity_poly.type
_entity_poly.pdbx_seq_one_letter_code
_entity_poly.pdbx_strand_id
1 'polypeptide(L)'
;MSQQLKQRVPGNESTAKSSEKEATSSKATLISMKPDYVLRVLYKPDTKTKKPSLEAEANLKVLLSILKLNGFNVTIRPDVNDNFLLVFVTLNDNSFEELLRLSNNIDNLFDVVSIDAKDDKTSIAERLRLIHMKLTLKKEQGGCGLGVGKGDIKSILPVRHLLNIEKEYTKNFKHLGKLFSKRVRDENTYFLKENFGSTYALYYNFVQNYVSSIGFIAAFGIVAWKYLGNFSFIYAVVNLLIGLICYLRVYAGDKKCQKDWKLKNITKTEIIRYSGTDILPKWNVLLRKFFFLPITAFGASALFSVQFMCFLFEIFINEIYAGPFKSILALIPTGLVCVLVPVGTIIYGIVAQKYSAFEKNSTREEENRSMLSKMFIFNCLAAYSPLLITSFIYLPVGYCLDPYLATLKSFIGNFTSSYRYVPQIPTIESEYKVNNKRLSSQIFYFMVINQVIAFTVEFAVPFVVSKLTTITFIAKLLGTPASSRKFSTKEIDNSEDHKFLEIVRTQLARPQVSIDDDYRQEVIQYGFLMLFGPVWTLGALCCFIFGLLEQEGDYIKYLKIAQAPTPSRSESSQPWILFMRYLLIVGSFVSIAITLMYKNTGDAEEILSYVGQSSVKSSWFTVVGGALSITIIVQIAINGFENVIDHLYDTDDTVELNREIKTGTLLTEFTKREITIADVDVDGLLEEAEIIYDGN
;
A
#
# COMPACT_ATOMS: atom_id res chain seq x y z
N MET A 1 -78.94 -33.52 6.42
CA MET A 1 -78.51 -34.63 7.29
C MET A 1 -77.01 -34.47 7.49
N SER A 2 -76.46 -34.20 8.68
CA SER A 2 -77.05 -34.13 10.03
C SER A 2 -76.44 -32.91 10.74
N GLN A 3 -77.16 -32.05 11.49
CA GLN A 3 -77.62 -32.25 12.88
C GLN A 3 -76.56 -32.90 13.80
N GLN A 4 -76.28 -32.53 15.07
CA GLN A 4 -76.63 -31.45 16.01
C GLN A 4 -75.63 -31.59 17.23
N LEU A 5 -75.38 -30.69 18.20
CA LEU A 5 -75.87 -29.36 18.62
C LEU A 5 -74.80 -28.63 19.52
N LYS A 6 -75.06 -27.34 19.82
CA LYS A 6 -74.87 -26.54 21.09
C LYS A 6 -74.37 -27.26 22.38
N GLN A 7 -73.78 -26.64 23.41
CA GLN A 7 -73.70 -25.21 23.84
C GLN A 7 -72.77 -25.00 25.08
N ARG A 8 -71.95 -23.93 25.13
CA ARG A 8 -72.01 -22.78 26.09
C ARG A 8 -70.71 -21.96 26.14
N VAL A 9 -70.89 -20.68 26.45
CA VAL A 9 -70.01 -19.48 26.42
C VAL A 9 -70.16 -18.85 27.83
N PRO A 10 -69.16 -18.19 28.48
CA PRO A 10 -68.51 -17.00 27.92
C PRO A 10 -67.04 -16.68 28.27
N GLY A 11 -66.42 -15.89 27.38
CA GLY A 11 -65.73 -14.65 27.76
C GLY A 11 -64.25 -14.69 28.15
N ASN A 12 -63.38 -14.34 27.19
CA ASN A 12 -62.37 -13.29 27.44
C ASN A 12 -61.79 -12.75 26.11
N GLU A 13 -62.11 -11.50 25.77
CA GLU A 13 -61.68 -10.83 24.52
C GLU A 13 -60.25 -10.21 24.60
N SER A 14 -59.39 -10.69 25.51
CA SER A 14 -58.10 -10.06 25.81
C SER A 14 -56.88 -10.66 25.08
N THR A 15 -56.98 -11.87 24.52
CA THR A 15 -55.83 -12.62 23.96
C THR A 15 -55.68 -12.58 22.44
N ALA A 16 -56.62 -12.00 21.70
CA ALA A 16 -56.52 -11.87 20.23
C ALA A 16 -55.72 -10.62 19.76
N LYS A 17 -55.49 -9.63 20.64
CA LYS A 17 -54.74 -8.39 20.33
C LYS A 17 -53.26 -8.43 20.73
N SER A 18 -52.78 -9.51 21.33
CA SER A 18 -51.38 -9.71 21.70
C SER A 18 -50.58 -10.46 20.63
N SER A 19 -51.18 -11.45 19.95
CA SER A 19 -50.50 -12.26 18.93
C SER A 19 -50.25 -11.52 17.61
N GLU A 20 -51.08 -10.53 17.23
CA GLU A 20 -50.83 -9.68 16.06
C GLU A 20 -49.72 -8.63 16.28
N LYS A 21 -49.30 -8.36 17.53
CA LYS A 21 -48.26 -7.37 17.82
C LYS A 21 -46.82 -7.90 17.74
N GLU A 22 -46.62 -9.21 17.84
CA GLU A 22 -45.27 -9.80 17.74
C GLU A 22 -44.81 -10.02 16.29
N ALA A 23 -45.73 -9.98 15.32
CA ALA A 23 -45.41 -10.02 13.88
C ALA A 23 -44.97 -8.66 13.29
N THR A 24 -45.04 -7.57 14.07
CA THR A 24 -44.79 -6.19 13.61
C THR A 24 -43.50 -5.56 14.16
N SER A 25 -42.45 -6.36 14.36
CA SER A 25 -41.11 -5.83 14.63
C SER A 25 -40.32 -5.60 13.33
N SER A 26 -39.80 -4.38 13.15
CA SER A 26 -38.89 -3.93 12.07
C SER A 26 -39.47 -3.64 10.66
N LYS A 27 -40.21 -2.52 10.54
CA LYS A 27 -40.08 -1.62 9.37
C LYS A 27 -39.15 -0.43 9.69
N ALA A 28 -38.03 -0.71 10.35
CA ALA A 28 -36.92 0.25 10.42
C ALA A 28 -36.20 0.25 9.07
N THR A 29 -36.11 1.42 8.43
CA THR A 29 -35.30 1.60 7.22
C THR A 29 -33.81 1.47 7.52
N LEU A 30 -33.04 1.01 6.55
CA LEU A 30 -31.58 0.89 6.70
C LEU A 30 -30.93 2.24 6.96
N ILE A 31 -31.52 3.33 6.45
CA ILE A 31 -31.08 4.71 6.67
C ILE A 31 -31.20 5.11 8.16
N SER A 32 -32.27 4.68 8.85
CA SER A 32 -32.43 4.93 10.29
C SER A 32 -31.58 3.99 11.14
N MET A 33 -31.41 2.74 10.72
CA MET A 33 -30.56 1.73 11.39
C MET A 33 -29.05 2.03 11.31
N LYS A 34 -28.59 2.81 10.32
CA LYS A 34 -27.17 3.18 10.08
C LYS A 34 -26.20 1.99 10.20
N PRO A 35 -26.34 0.94 9.36
CA PRO A 35 -25.57 -0.29 9.50
C PRO A 35 -24.06 -0.07 9.44
N ASP A 36 -23.35 -0.74 10.35
CA ASP A 36 -21.90 -0.68 10.45
C ASP A 36 -21.26 -1.52 9.32
N TYR A 37 -21.71 -2.78 9.17
CA TYR A 37 -21.21 -3.73 8.17
C TYR A 37 -22.34 -4.44 7.41
N VAL A 38 -22.01 -5.00 6.24
CA VAL A 38 -22.82 -6.01 5.55
C VAL A 38 -22.00 -7.27 5.31
N LEU A 39 -22.58 -8.41 5.64
CA LEU A 39 -22.05 -9.74 5.34
C LEU A 39 -22.76 -10.26 4.09
N ARG A 40 -22.01 -10.65 3.06
CA ARG A 40 -22.55 -11.35 1.89
C ARG A 40 -22.48 -12.84 2.16
N VAL A 41 -23.63 -13.44 2.47
CA VAL A 41 -23.75 -14.84 2.89
C VAL A 41 -24.25 -15.68 1.72
N LEU A 42 -23.60 -16.81 1.47
CA LEU A 42 -24.03 -17.81 0.50
C LEU A 42 -25.33 -18.45 0.98
N TYR A 43 -26.36 -18.41 0.15
CA TYR A 43 -27.69 -18.90 0.44
C TYR A 43 -28.27 -19.53 -0.83
N LYS A 44 -27.83 -20.77 -1.12
CA LYS A 44 -28.20 -21.45 -2.37
C LYS A 44 -29.65 -21.96 -2.33
N PRO A 45 -30.49 -21.62 -3.32
CA PRO A 45 -31.76 -22.32 -3.53
C PRO A 45 -31.49 -23.74 -4.06
N ASP A 46 -32.29 -24.71 -3.63
CA ASP A 46 -32.26 -26.06 -4.17
C ASP A 46 -32.77 -26.07 -5.62
N THR A 47 -31.96 -26.66 -6.49
CA THR A 47 -32.19 -26.83 -7.93
C THR A 47 -33.52 -27.46 -8.31
N LYS A 48 -34.11 -28.31 -7.44
CA LYS A 48 -35.37 -29.02 -7.73
C LYS A 48 -36.60 -28.29 -7.19
N THR A 49 -36.54 -27.81 -5.96
CA THR A 49 -37.71 -27.20 -5.28
C THR A 49 -37.81 -25.68 -5.42
N LYS A 50 -36.73 -24.99 -5.83
CA LYS A 50 -36.58 -23.52 -5.79
C LYS A 50 -36.76 -22.89 -4.40
N LYS A 51 -36.83 -23.71 -3.35
CA LYS A 51 -36.79 -23.31 -1.95
C LYS A 51 -35.33 -23.26 -1.48
N PRO A 52 -35.00 -22.50 -0.43
CA PRO A 52 -33.65 -22.53 0.14
C PRO A 52 -33.25 -23.94 0.58
N SER A 53 -31.96 -24.27 0.45
CA SER A 53 -31.42 -25.50 1.04
C SER A 53 -31.60 -25.49 2.57
N LEU A 54 -32.00 -26.64 3.14
CA LEU A 54 -32.13 -26.82 4.60
C LEU A 54 -30.82 -26.51 5.34
N GLU A 55 -29.68 -26.82 4.73
CA GLU A 55 -28.35 -26.50 5.27
C GLU A 55 -28.11 -24.98 5.29
N ALA A 56 -28.50 -24.26 4.22
CA ALA A 56 -28.34 -22.82 4.13
C ALA A 56 -29.25 -22.08 5.13
N GLU A 57 -30.47 -22.58 5.37
CA GLU A 57 -31.32 -22.07 6.45
C GLU A 57 -30.73 -22.32 7.83
N ALA A 58 -30.19 -23.52 8.09
CA ALA A 58 -29.58 -23.86 9.37
C ALA A 58 -28.35 -22.98 9.65
N ASN A 59 -27.46 -22.85 8.67
CA ASN A 59 -26.25 -22.02 8.77
C ASN A 59 -26.60 -20.53 8.94
N LEU A 60 -27.62 -20.02 8.24
CA LEU A 60 -28.13 -18.66 8.44
C LEU A 60 -28.69 -18.48 9.86
N LYS A 61 -29.51 -19.41 10.37
CA LYS A 61 -30.03 -19.38 11.75
C LYS A 61 -28.89 -19.36 12.78
N VAL A 62 -27.85 -20.20 12.59
CA VAL A 62 -26.65 -20.21 13.44
C VAL A 62 -25.90 -18.88 13.40
N LEU A 63 -25.69 -18.31 12.21
CA LEU A 63 -25.03 -17.00 12.05
C LEU A 63 -25.80 -15.87 12.75
N LEU A 64 -27.13 -15.82 12.56
CA LEU A 64 -27.99 -14.81 13.20
C LEU A 64 -27.98 -14.94 14.72
N SER A 65 -27.98 -16.17 15.25
CA SER A 65 -27.86 -16.43 16.69
C SER A 65 -26.50 -15.97 17.23
N ILE A 66 -25.39 -16.27 16.54
CA ILE A 66 -24.04 -15.81 16.94
C ILE A 66 -23.98 -14.28 17.00
N LEU A 67 -24.52 -13.59 15.99
CA LEU A 67 -24.54 -12.12 15.94
C LEU A 67 -25.38 -11.53 17.07
N LYS A 68 -26.60 -12.03 17.29
CA LYS A 68 -27.48 -11.56 18.37
C LYS A 68 -26.88 -11.76 19.75
N LEU A 69 -26.28 -12.92 20.01
CA LEU A 69 -25.57 -13.21 21.27
C LEU A 69 -24.38 -12.26 21.53
N ASN A 70 -23.79 -11.70 20.47
CA ASN A 70 -22.70 -10.73 20.56
C ASN A 70 -23.16 -9.26 20.59
N GLY A 71 -24.47 -9.00 20.73
CA GLY A 71 -25.04 -7.66 20.84
C GLY A 71 -25.25 -6.94 19.50
N PHE A 72 -25.28 -7.67 18.38
CA PHE A 72 -25.57 -7.10 17.06
C PHE A 72 -27.07 -7.11 16.73
N ASN A 73 -27.58 -5.97 16.31
CA ASN A 73 -28.85 -5.87 15.59
C ASN A 73 -28.61 -6.26 14.12
N VAL A 74 -29.51 -7.07 13.57
CA VAL A 74 -29.34 -7.68 12.25
C VAL A 74 -30.59 -7.49 11.40
N THR A 75 -30.41 -7.02 10.16
CA THR A 75 -31.47 -7.00 9.14
C THR A 75 -30.98 -7.68 7.86
N ILE A 76 -31.92 -8.29 7.12
CA ILE A 76 -31.61 -9.06 5.91
C ILE A 76 -32.27 -8.40 4.70
N ARG A 77 -31.56 -8.40 3.56
CA ARG A 77 -32.05 -7.98 2.25
C ARG A 77 -31.51 -8.93 1.16
N PRO A 78 -32.18 -9.05 0.00
CA PRO A 78 -31.68 -9.83 -1.11
C PRO A 78 -30.50 -9.15 -1.83
N ASP A 79 -29.55 -9.96 -2.32
CA ASP A 79 -28.51 -9.53 -3.27
C ASP A 79 -29.07 -9.52 -4.72
N VAL A 80 -28.29 -9.05 -5.69
CA VAL A 80 -28.61 -9.12 -7.13
C VAL A 80 -28.55 -10.57 -7.67
N ASN A 81 -27.93 -11.47 -6.92
CA ASN A 81 -27.76 -12.88 -7.27
C ASN A 81 -28.47 -13.74 -6.24
N ASP A 82 -29.46 -14.53 -6.69
CA ASP A 82 -30.33 -15.41 -5.90
C ASP A 82 -29.58 -16.37 -4.94
N ASN A 83 -28.30 -16.63 -5.18
CA ASN A 83 -27.45 -17.47 -4.33
C ASN A 83 -26.86 -16.72 -3.12
N PHE A 84 -27.19 -15.44 -2.91
CA PHE A 84 -26.61 -14.63 -1.83
C PHE A 84 -27.65 -13.77 -1.11
N LEU A 85 -27.47 -13.64 0.21
CA LEU A 85 -28.18 -12.69 1.06
C LEU A 85 -27.23 -11.62 1.60
N LEU A 86 -27.76 -10.41 1.77
CA LEU A 86 -27.09 -9.28 2.39
C LEU A 86 -27.57 -9.17 3.84
N VAL A 87 -26.68 -9.50 4.78
CA VAL A 87 -26.96 -9.46 6.22
C VAL A 87 -26.29 -8.20 6.79
N PHE A 88 -27.08 -7.16 7.02
CA PHE A 88 -26.65 -5.89 7.60
C PHE A 88 -26.56 -6.00 9.12
N VAL A 89 -25.47 -5.53 9.69
CA VAL A 89 -25.22 -5.58 11.14
C VAL A 89 -24.90 -4.20 11.71
N THR A 90 -25.50 -3.87 12.84
CA THR A 90 -25.20 -2.69 13.68
C THR A 90 -24.89 -3.18 15.08
N LEU A 91 -23.80 -2.71 15.70
CA LEU A 91 -23.53 -3.02 17.11
C LEU A 91 -24.32 -2.08 18.03
N ASN A 92 -24.98 -2.62 19.06
CA ASN A 92 -25.65 -1.83 20.09
C ASN A 92 -24.67 -0.87 20.76
N ASP A 93 -25.10 0.37 21.03
CA ASP A 93 -24.18 1.41 21.50
C ASP A 93 -23.57 1.10 22.88
N ASN A 94 -24.33 0.53 23.82
CA ASN A 94 -23.79 0.02 25.10
C ASN A 94 -22.64 -1.01 24.88
N SER A 95 -22.86 -1.98 23.98
CA SER A 95 -21.86 -3.01 23.64
C SER A 95 -20.70 -2.48 22.79
N PHE A 96 -20.86 -1.30 22.19
CA PHE A 96 -19.79 -0.57 21.52
C PHE A 96 -18.96 0.23 22.54
N GLU A 97 -19.59 0.90 23.51
CA GLU A 97 -18.90 1.59 24.61
C GLU A 97 -18.04 0.63 25.44
N GLU A 98 -18.56 -0.54 25.81
CA GLU A 98 -17.79 -1.59 26.51
C GLU A 98 -16.53 -1.97 25.74
N LEU A 99 -16.66 -2.15 24.43
CA LEU A 99 -15.57 -2.55 23.55
C LEU A 99 -14.58 -1.40 23.31
N LEU A 100 -15.05 -0.16 23.22
CA LEU A 100 -14.21 1.04 23.16
C LEU A 100 -13.40 1.20 24.45
N ARG A 101 -14.03 1.04 25.62
CA ARG A 101 -13.34 1.04 26.93
C ARG A 101 -12.29 -0.08 27.00
N LEU A 102 -12.59 -1.27 26.50
CA LEU A 102 -11.63 -2.38 26.43
C LEU A 102 -10.45 -2.05 25.49
N SER A 103 -10.70 -1.48 24.30
CA SER A 103 -9.62 -1.03 23.39
C SER A 103 -8.77 0.05 24.02
N ASN A 104 -9.38 1.04 24.70
CA ASN A 104 -8.67 2.11 25.40
C ASN A 104 -7.81 1.56 26.55
N ASN A 105 -8.30 0.56 27.29
CA ASN A 105 -7.51 -0.10 28.33
C ASN A 105 -6.28 -0.82 27.74
N ILE A 106 -6.43 -1.49 26.59
CA ILE A 106 -5.29 -2.10 25.87
C ILE A 106 -4.34 -1.02 25.35
N ASP A 107 -4.85 0.03 24.71
CA ASP A 107 -4.06 1.15 24.20
C ASP A 107 -3.23 1.81 25.35
N ASN A 108 -3.85 2.03 26.52
CA ASN A 108 -3.19 2.54 27.72
C ASN A 108 -2.10 1.61 28.29
N LEU A 109 -2.18 0.28 28.11
CA LEU A 109 -1.13 -0.65 28.56
C LEU A 109 0.17 -0.54 27.75
N PHE A 110 0.13 0.11 26.59
CA PHE A 110 1.27 0.28 25.68
C PHE A 110 1.58 1.76 25.40
N ASP A 111 1.14 2.67 26.28
CA ASP A 111 1.29 4.12 26.16
C ASP A 111 0.74 4.72 24.85
N VAL A 112 -0.27 4.07 24.25
CA VAL A 112 -1.04 4.62 23.13
C VAL A 112 -2.13 5.52 23.71
N VAL A 113 -2.28 6.73 23.16
CA VAL A 113 -3.24 7.71 23.72
C VAL A 113 -4.68 7.25 23.48
N SER A 114 -5.37 6.85 24.56
CA SER A 114 -6.78 6.46 24.52
C SER A 114 -7.70 7.58 24.04
N ILE A 115 -8.83 7.19 23.43
CA ILE A 115 -9.90 8.08 22.97
C ILE A 115 -10.90 8.24 24.11
N ASP A 116 -11.14 9.46 24.61
CA ASP A 116 -12.06 9.66 25.74
C ASP A 116 -13.49 9.22 25.35
N ALA A 117 -14.04 8.28 26.11
CA ALA A 117 -15.35 7.68 25.86
C ALA A 117 -16.52 8.63 26.10
N LYS A 118 -16.29 9.80 26.71
CA LYS A 118 -17.31 10.84 26.91
C LYS A 118 -17.42 11.83 25.75
N ASP A 119 -16.50 11.79 24.78
CA ASP A 119 -16.47 12.72 23.67
C ASP A 119 -17.22 12.11 22.47
N ASP A 120 -18.19 12.83 21.91
CA ASP A 120 -19.01 12.43 20.73
C ASP A 120 -18.19 12.25 19.41
N LYS A 121 -16.86 12.24 19.53
CA LYS A 121 -15.87 12.33 18.45
C LYS A 121 -15.18 11.01 18.10
N THR A 122 -15.80 9.85 18.40
CA THR A 122 -15.25 8.57 17.91
C THR A 122 -15.36 8.52 16.38
N SER A 123 -14.22 8.45 15.68
CA SER A 123 -14.20 8.45 14.22
C SER A 123 -14.93 7.23 13.64
N ILE A 124 -15.47 7.40 12.43
CA ILE A 124 -16.22 6.32 11.76
C ILE A 124 -15.27 5.16 11.44
N ALA A 125 -14.04 5.47 11.02
CA ALA A 125 -12.95 4.51 10.86
C ALA A 125 -12.72 3.69 12.13
N GLU A 126 -12.63 4.33 13.30
CA GLU A 126 -12.38 3.64 14.56
C GLU A 126 -13.53 2.72 14.95
N ARG A 127 -14.78 3.19 14.87
CA ARG A 127 -15.96 2.34 15.11
C ARG A 127 -15.98 1.13 14.18
N LEU A 128 -15.68 1.32 12.89
CA LEU A 128 -15.64 0.25 11.92
C LEU A 128 -14.50 -0.75 12.18
N ARG A 129 -13.30 -0.28 12.56
CA ARG A 129 -12.17 -1.13 12.95
C ARG A 129 -12.53 -2.03 14.13
N LEU A 130 -13.07 -1.42 15.18
CA LEU A 130 -13.47 -2.08 16.42
C LEU A 130 -14.59 -3.11 16.21
N ILE A 131 -15.57 -2.81 15.36
CA ILE A 131 -16.64 -3.77 15.02
C ILE A 131 -16.10 -4.91 14.16
N HIS A 132 -15.23 -4.64 13.19
CA HIS A 132 -14.56 -5.70 12.41
C HIS A 132 -13.74 -6.62 13.30
N MET A 133 -13.04 -6.06 14.29
CA MET A 133 -12.33 -6.81 15.32
C MET A 133 -13.29 -7.76 16.07
N LYS A 134 -14.45 -7.28 16.56
CA LYS A 134 -15.46 -8.14 17.22
C LYS A 134 -16.01 -9.23 16.31
N LEU A 135 -16.22 -8.93 15.02
CA LEU A 135 -16.70 -9.91 14.05
C LEU A 135 -15.66 -11.01 13.75
N THR A 136 -14.37 -10.66 13.70
CA THR A 136 -13.29 -11.54 13.22
C THR A 136 -12.48 -12.26 14.31
N LEU A 137 -12.43 -11.72 15.52
CA LEU A 137 -11.78 -12.35 16.68
C LEU A 137 -12.34 -13.76 16.95
N LYS A 138 -11.51 -14.66 17.49
CA LYS A 138 -11.92 -16.02 17.87
C LYS A 138 -13.00 -15.97 18.95
N LYS A 139 -13.86 -17.00 18.99
CA LYS A 139 -14.90 -17.15 20.04
C LYS A 139 -14.32 -17.22 21.46
N GLU A 140 -13.17 -17.87 21.61
CA GLU A 140 -12.36 -17.91 22.83
C GLU A 140 -11.93 -16.52 23.33
N GLN A 141 -11.81 -15.55 22.43
CA GLN A 141 -11.37 -14.17 22.69
C GLN A 141 -12.56 -13.20 22.75
N GLY A 142 -13.80 -13.69 22.89
CA GLY A 142 -15.01 -12.86 22.94
C GLY A 142 -15.48 -12.32 21.58
N GLY A 143 -14.96 -12.86 20.46
CA GLY A 143 -15.38 -12.49 19.11
C GLY A 143 -16.39 -13.45 18.47
N CYS A 144 -16.92 -13.09 17.30
CA CYS A 144 -17.89 -13.93 16.58
C CYS A 144 -17.24 -15.10 15.82
N GLY A 145 -15.93 -15.04 15.57
CA GLY A 145 -15.17 -16.05 14.81
C GLY A 145 -15.43 -16.06 13.31
N LEU A 146 -16.01 -14.99 12.75
CA LEU A 146 -16.37 -14.89 11.34
C LEU A 146 -15.13 -14.56 10.50
N GLY A 147 -15.06 -15.07 9.27
CA GLY A 147 -13.98 -14.75 8.35
C GLY A 147 -14.41 -14.93 6.91
N VAL A 148 -13.82 -14.13 6.02
CA VAL A 148 -14.01 -14.28 4.58
C VAL A 148 -13.53 -15.68 4.16
N GLY A 149 -14.41 -16.46 3.54
CA GLY A 149 -14.12 -17.85 3.15
C GLY A 149 -14.20 -18.88 4.27
N LYS A 150 -14.59 -18.49 5.50
CA LYS A 150 -14.93 -19.45 6.58
C LYS A 150 -16.44 -19.67 6.61
N GLY A 151 -16.87 -20.89 6.30
CA GLY A 151 -18.29 -21.21 6.13
C GLY A 151 -18.90 -20.46 4.94
N ASP A 152 -20.15 -20.02 5.07
CA ASP A 152 -20.92 -19.41 3.98
C ASP A 152 -20.62 -17.91 3.73
N ILE A 153 -19.71 -17.28 4.47
CA ILE A 153 -19.45 -15.83 4.34
C ILE A 153 -18.46 -15.57 3.18
N LYS A 154 -18.96 -14.95 2.11
CA LYS A 154 -18.17 -14.60 0.93
C LYS A 154 -17.46 -13.24 1.03
N SER A 155 -18.04 -12.27 1.72
CA SER A 155 -17.40 -10.96 1.94
C SER A 155 -17.97 -10.24 3.17
N ILE A 156 -17.13 -9.42 3.79
CA ILE A 156 -17.47 -8.53 4.91
C ILE A 156 -17.13 -7.12 4.43
N LEU A 157 -18.13 -6.25 4.26
CA LEU A 157 -17.95 -4.89 3.71
C LEU A 157 -18.37 -3.84 4.75
N PRO A 158 -17.53 -2.84 5.08
CA PRO A 158 -17.92 -1.70 5.90
C PRO A 158 -18.88 -0.77 5.16
N VAL A 159 -19.98 -0.34 5.82
CA VAL A 159 -21.10 0.34 5.14
C VAL A 159 -21.36 1.76 5.67
N ARG A 160 -21.14 2.00 6.97
CA ARG A 160 -21.51 3.27 7.64
C ARG A 160 -20.99 4.54 6.99
N HIS A 161 -19.80 4.47 6.40
CA HIS A 161 -19.10 5.60 5.75
C HIS A 161 -19.43 5.77 4.25
N LEU A 162 -20.18 4.85 3.62
CA LEU A 162 -20.43 4.89 2.16
C LEU A 162 -21.22 6.13 1.70
N LEU A 163 -22.14 6.63 2.52
CA LEU A 163 -22.88 7.86 2.23
C LEU A 163 -22.00 9.12 2.35
N ASN A 164 -20.96 9.08 3.19
CA ASN A 164 -19.96 10.16 3.27
C ASN A 164 -19.05 10.12 2.04
N ILE A 165 -18.60 8.93 1.62
CA ILE A 165 -17.83 8.73 0.39
C ILE A 165 -18.59 9.27 -0.84
N GLU A 166 -19.89 8.97 -0.99
CA GLU A 166 -20.67 9.46 -2.15
C GLU A 166 -20.75 11.00 -2.17
N LYS A 167 -20.92 11.63 -1.00
CA LYS A 167 -20.93 13.09 -0.86
C LYS A 167 -19.57 13.71 -1.18
N GLU A 168 -18.50 13.18 -0.60
CA GLU A 168 -17.15 13.71 -0.79
C GLU A 168 -16.67 13.54 -2.24
N TYR A 169 -16.95 12.40 -2.87
CA TYR A 169 -16.74 12.20 -4.30
C TYR A 169 -17.48 13.26 -5.13
N THR A 170 -18.76 13.52 -4.82
CA THR A 170 -19.58 14.49 -5.56
C THR A 170 -19.09 15.94 -5.36
N LYS A 171 -18.55 16.26 -4.18
CA LYS A 171 -17.90 17.55 -3.86
C LYS A 171 -16.60 17.70 -4.63
N ASN A 172 -15.68 16.74 -4.52
CA ASN A 172 -14.32 16.87 -5.05
C ASN A 172 -14.27 16.68 -6.58
N PHE A 173 -15.18 15.88 -7.16
CA PHE A 173 -15.35 15.80 -8.62
C PHE A 173 -15.73 17.16 -9.25
N LYS A 174 -16.51 18.00 -8.55
CA LYS A 174 -16.82 19.38 -8.99
C LYS A 174 -15.65 20.36 -8.83
N HIS A 175 -14.58 19.95 -8.16
CA HIS A 175 -13.44 20.78 -7.80
C HIS A 175 -12.10 20.20 -8.23
N LEU A 176 -12.10 19.30 -9.23
CA LEU A 176 -10.91 18.61 -9.76
C LEU A 176 -9.69 19.53 -9.99
N GLY A 177 -9.89 20.75 -10.51
CA GLY A 177 -8.80 21.71 -10.74
C GLY A 177 -8.25 22.44 -9.50
N LYS A 178 -8.86 22.27 -8.31
CA LYS A 178 -8.42 22.92 -7.06
C LYS A 178 -7.73 21.97 -6.08
N LEU A 179 -7.69 20.67 -6.36
CA LEU A 179 -7.14 19.65 -5.46
C LEU A 179 -5.63 19.81 -5.22
N PHE A 180 -4.88 20.39 -6.17
CA PHE A 180 -3.47 20.77 -5.98
C PHE A 180 -3.21 21.81 -4.88
N SER A 181 -4.25 22.51 -4.40
CA SER A 181 -4.13 23.43 -3.28
C SER A 181 -3.87 22.66 -1.98
N LYS A 182 -2.78 23.00 -1.28
CA LYS A 182 -2.38 22.37 -0.02
C LYS A 182 -3.56 22.19 0.96
N ARG A 183 -4.39 23.22 1.11
CA ARG A 183 -5.58 23.16 1.98
C ARG A 183 -6.53 22.02 1.63
N VAL A 184 -6.84 21.83 0.33
CA VAL A 184 -7.77 20.78 -0.10
C VAL A 184 -7.13 19.41 0.12
N ARG A 185 -5.82 19.27 -0.06
CA ARG A 185 -5.11 18.03 0.25
C ARG A 185 -5.08 17.72 1.75
N ASP A 186 -4.89 18.73 2.61
CA ASP A 186 -4.99 18.58 4.07
C ASP A 186 -6.42 18.15 4.48
N GLU A 187 -7.46 18.75 3.89
CA GLU A 187 -8.88 18.35 4.06
C GLU A 187 -9.12 16.88 3.59
N ASN A 188 -8.56 16.49 2.45
CA ASN A 188 -8.62 15.12 1.92
C ASN A 188 -7.93 14.10 2.85
N THR A 189 -6.73 14.42 3.35
CA THR A 189 -6.01 13.57 4.33
C THR A 189 -6.85 13.33 5.57
N TYR A 190 -7.47 14.38 6.11
CA TYR A 190 -8.35 14.27 7.27
C TYR A 190 -9.60 13.43 6.97
N PHE A 191 -10.24 13.62 5.82
CA PHE A 191 -11.37 12.79 5.39
C PHE A 191 -10.99 11.30 5.30
N LEU A 192 -9.81 10.98 4.75
CA LEU A 192 -9.33 9.60 4.69
C LEU A 192 -9.12 9.02 6.09
N LYS A 193 -8.49 9.78 7.00
CA LYS A 193 -8.27 9.36 8.40
C LYS A 193 -9.60 9.03 9.10
N GLU A 194 -10.60 9.88 8.97
CA GLU A 194 -11.89 9.75 9.65
C GLU A 194 -12.78 8.61 9.13
N ASN A 195 -12.64 8.22 7.85
CA ASN A 195 -13.51 7.22 7.21
C ASN A 195 -12.80 5.88 6.92
N PHE A 196 -11.50 5.89 6.58
CA PHE A 196 -10.70 4.71 6.21
C PHE A 196 -9.55 4.39 7.18
N GLY A 197 -9.26 5.25 8.17
CA GLY A 197 -8.24 5.03 9.19
C GLY A 197 -6.86 5.60 8.82
N SER A 198 -5.89 5.46 9.73
CA SER A 198 -4.58 6.12 9.56
C SER A 198 -3.77 5.56 8.40
N THR A 199 -3.92 4.28 8.05
CA THR A 199 -3.16 3.63 6.98
C THR A 199 -3.32 4.36 5.62
N TYR A 200 -4.55 4.68 5.24
CA TYR A 200 -4.85 5.40 3.99
C TYR A 200 -4.48 6.89 4.06
N ALA A 201 -4.59 7.51 5.23
CA ALA A 201 -4.18 8.89 5.44
C ALA A 201 -2.64 9.06 5.41
N LEU A 202 -1.89 8.08 5.94
CA LEU A 202 -0.43 8.03 5.88
C LEU A 202 0.06 7.89 4.44
N TYR A 203 -0.55 7.00 3.65
CA TYR A 203 -0.25 6.88 2.21
C TYR A 203 -0.47 8.21 1.48
N TYR A 204 -1.62 8.84 1.66
CA TYR A 204 -1.92 10.10 0.97
C TYR A 204 -0.99 11.25 1.40
N ASN A 205 -0.53 11.26 2.66
CA ASN A 205 0.51 12.18 3.13
C ASN A 205 1.92 11.85 2.57
N PHE A 206 2.25 10.57 2.42
CA PHE A 206 3.47 10.09 1.78
C PHE A 206 3.54 10.60 0.33
N VAL A 207 2.51 10.35 -0.49
CA VAL A 207 2.48 10.76 -1.91
C VAL A 207 2.54 12.28 -2.04
N GLN A 208 1.82 13.04 -1.22
CA GLN A 208 1.90 14.51 -1.22
C GLN A 208 3.32 15.05 -0.99
N ASN A 209 4.06 14.48 -0.04
CA ASN A 209 5.42 14.91 0.27
C ASN A 209 6.43 14.43 -0.78
N TYR A 210 6.19 13.26 -1.37
CA TYR A 210 6.93 12.71 -2.50
C TYR A 210 6.78 13.60 -3.75
N VAL A 211 5.56 13.73 -4.30
CA VAL A 211 5.28 14.50 -5.53
C VAL A 211 5.66 15.97 -5.37
N SER A 212 5.41 16.58 -4.20
CA SER A 212 5.87 17.96 -3.91
C SER A 212 7.39 18.11 -3.93
N SER A 213 8.15 17.05 -3.69
CA SER A 213 9.62 17.07 -3.74
C SER A 213 10.16 16.81 -5.15
N ILE A 214 9.52 15.92 -5.94
CA ILE A 214 9.88 15.71 -7.36
C ILE A 214 9.73 17.02 -8.14
N GLY A 215 8.77 17.89 -7.80
CA GLY A 215 8.61 19.19 -8.43
C GLY A 215 9.91 20.04 -8.48
N PHE A 216 10.77 19.94 -7.45
CA PHE A 216 12.08 20.57 -7.45
C PHE A 216 13.08 19.87 -8.38
N ILE A 217 13.06 18.53 -8.44
CA ILE A 217 13.88 17.74 -9.38
C ILE A 217 13.46 18.05 -10.83
N ALA A 218 12.15 18.17 -11.11
CA ALA A 218 11.61 18.53 -12.41
C ALA A 218 12.04 19.93 -12.84
N ALA A 219 11.90 20.92 -11.95
CA ALA A 219 12.33 22.30 -12.22
C ALA A 219 13.84 22.37 -12.54
N PHE A 220 14.68 21.72 -11.74
CA PHE A 220 16.12 21.66 -12.01
C PHE A 220 16.47 20.81 -13.23
N GLY A 221 15.70 19.75 -13.52
CA GLY A 221 15.81 18.90 -14.71
C GLY A 221 15.60 19.66 -16.02
N ILE A 222 14.64 20.59 -16.06
CA ILE A 222 14.43 21.48 -17.22
C ILE A 222 15.66 22.39 -17.44
N VAL A 223 16.22 22.95 -16.36
CA VAL A 223 17.44 23.78 -16.43
C VAL A 223 18.63 22.94 -16.88
N ALA A 224 18.81 21.74 -16.33
CA ALA A 224 19.90 20.84 -16.69
C ALA A 224 19.78 20.31 -18.12
N TRP A 225 18.57 20.00 -18.60
CA TRP A 225 18.33 19.66 -20.00
C TRP A 225 18.81 20.78 -20.95
N LYS A 226 18.52 22.04 -20.62
CA LYS A 226 18.90 23.20 -21.46
C LYS A 226 20.39 23.58 -21.39
N TYR A 227 21.06 23.40 -20.25
CA TYR A 227 22.40 23.96 -20.00
C TYR A 227 23.50 22.94 -19.64
N LEU A 228 23.15 21.76 -19.14
CA LEU A 228 24.11 20.78 -18.61
C LEU A 228 24.19 19.49 -19.46
N GLY A 229 23.14 19.19 -20.24
CA GLY A 229 23.04 17.96 -21.04
C GLY A 229 22.80 16.69 -20.22
N ASN A 230 22.68 15.55 -20.93
CA ASN A 230 22.60 14.23 -20.32
C ASN A 230 23.97 13.81 -19.72
N PHE A 231 23.96 12.92 -18.74
CA PHE A 231 25.16 12.43 -18.04
C PHE A 231 26.02 13.52 -17.39
N SER A 232 25.42 14.65 -17.02
CA SER A 232 26.12 15.72 -16.30
C SER A 232 26.37 15.35 -14.83
N PHE A 233 27.63 15.41 -14.42
CA PHE A 233 28.04 15.17 -13.01
C PHE A 233 27.40 16.15 -12.03
N ILE A 234 27.25 17.42 -12.42
CA ILE A 234 26.58 18.45 -11.60
C ILE A 234 25.12 18.07 -11.41
N TYR A 235 24.45 17.61 -12.49
CA TYR A 235 23.07 17.15 -12.39
C TYR A 235 22.94 15.92 -11.50
N ALA A 236 23.83 14.93 -11.63
CA ALA A 236 23.79 13.72 -10.80
C ALA A 236 23.90 14.04 -9.29
N VAL A 237 24.83 14.91 -8.90
CA VAL A 237 24.98 15.34 -7.49
C VAL A 237 23.74 16.10 -7.01
N VAL A 238 23.24 17.07 -7.77
CA VAL A 238 22.05 17.85 -7.36
C VAL A 238 20.78 16.99 -7.33
N ASN A 239 20.60 16.07 -8.27
CA ASN A 239 19.50 15.11 -8.29
C ASN A 239 19.51 14.23 -7.03
N LEU A 240 20.68 13.73 -6.61
CA LEU A 240 20.82 12.97 -5.37
C LEU A 240 20.59 13.82 -4.11
N LEU A 241 21.00 15.09 -4.10
CA LEU A 241 20.73 16.02 -2.99
C LEU A 241 19.24 16.34 -2.86
N ILE A 242 18.54 16.64 -3.96
CA ILE A 242 17.08 16.85 -3.94
C ILE A 242 16.36 15.52 -3.63
N GLY A 243 16.91 14.39 -4.09
CA GLY A 243 16.46 13.04 -3.74
C GLY A 243 16.56 12.70 -2.25
N LEU A 244 17.63 13.15 -1.59
CA LEU A 244 17.79 13.09 -0.13
C LEU A 244 16.76 14.00 0.55
N ILE A 245 16.60 15.24 0.11
CA ILE A 245 15.57 16.15 0.64
C ILE A 245 14.16 15.56 0.49
N CYS A 246 13.88 14.89 -0.63
CA CYS A 246 12.63 14.17 -0.88
C CYS A 246 12.41 13.07 0.17
N TYR A 247 13.41 12.20 0.37
CA TYR A 247 13.37 11.15 1.38
C TYR A 247 13.14 11.72 2.79
N LEU A 248 13.93 12.72 3.20
CA LEU A 248 13.85 13.33 4.52
C LEU A 248 12.52 14.05 4.74
N ARG A 249 11.93 14.67 3.71
CA ARG A 249 10.59 15.28 3.79
C ARG A 249 9.51 14.22 4.00
N VAL A 250 9.60 13.08 3.33
CA VAL A 250 8.68 11.95 3.54
C VAL A 250 8.85 11.37 4.95
N TYR A 251 10.09 11.15 5.41
CA TYR A 251 10.39 10.68 6.77
C TYR A 251 9.84 11.62 7.86
N ALA A 252 10.13 12.91 7.75
CA ALA A 252 9.61 13.93 8.67
C ALA A 252 8.08 14.08 8.59
N GLY A 253 7.49 13.95 7.41
CA GLY A 253 6.04 13.97 7.21
C GLY A 253 5.33 12.80 7.89
N ASP A 254 5.92 11.61 7.86
CA ASP A 254 5.43 10.41 8.53
C ASP A 254 5.55 10.52 10.06
N LYS A 255 6.72 10.94 10.57
CA LYS A 255 6.96 11.22 12.01
C LYS A 255 6.03 12.30 12.55
N LYS A 256 5.80 13.35 11.76
CA LYS A 256 4.80 14.38 12.10
C LYS A 256 3.40 13.79 12.21
N CYS A 257 2.96 12.98 11.25
CA CYS A 257 1.66 12.29 11.33
C CYS A 257 1.58 11.34 12.53
N GLN A 258 2.65 10.62 12.87
CA GLN A 258 2.73 9.77 14.06
C GLN A 258 2.48 10.57 15.35
N LYS A 259 3.05 11.78 15.46
CA LYS A 259 2.85 12.72 16.58
C LYS A 259 1.44 13.36 16.56
N ASP A 260 1.09 14.05 15.48
CA ASP A 260 -0.17 14.79 15.33
C ASP A 260 -1.42 13.89 15.44
N TRP A 261 -1.32 12.63 14.99
CA TRP A 261 -2.42 11.67 15.03
C TRP A 261 -2.30 10.65 16.18
N LYS A 262 -1.31 10.81 17.06
CA LYS A 262 -1.11 10.00 18.29
C LYS A 262 -0.98 8.49 17.99
N LEU A 263 -0.16 8.15 16.99
CA LEU A 263 -0.03 6.79 16.47
C LEU A 263 1.16 5.99 17.02
N LYS A 264 2.02 6.63 17.85
CA LYS A 264 3.15 5.98 18.53
C LYS A 264 2.66 4.74 19.29
N ASN A 265 3.43 3.65 19.23
CA ASN A 265 3.17 2.36 19.86
C ASN A 265 1.96 1.54 19.35
N ILE A 266 1.15 2.00 18.38
CA ILE A 266 -0.01 1.24 17.88
C ILE A 266 0.36 -0.17 17.40
N THR A 267 1.53 -0.36 16.78
CA THR A 267 2.01 -1.69 16.33
C THR A 267 2.11 -2.70 17.49
N LYS A 268 2.21 -2.24 18.75
CA LYS A 268 2.24 -3.09 19.96
C LYS A 268 0.85 -3.54 20.43
N THR A 269 -0.22 -2.83 20.05
CA THR A 269 -1.61 -3.14 20.47
C THR A 269 -2.34 -4.10 19.52
N GLU A 270 -1.64 -4.56 18.47
CA GLU A 270 -2.13 -5.56 17.53
C GLU A 270 -2.43 -6.92 18.17
N ILE A 271 -3.41 -7.63 17.60
CA ILE A 271 -3.81 -8.96 18.05
C ILE A 271 -2.73 -9.99 17.71
N ILE A 272 -2.14 -10.57 18.74
CA ILE A 272 -1.21 -11.69 18.63
C ILE A 272 -1.95 -12.93 18.07
N ARG A 273 -1.40 -13.53 17.01
CA ARG A 273 -2.03 -14.65 16.28
C ARG A 273 -1.92 -15.99 17.00
N TYR A 274 -0.86 -16.16 17.77
CA TYR A 274 -0.49 -17.38 18.48
C TYR A 274 -0.79 -17.27 19.98
N SER A 275 -1.02 -18.42 20.64
CA SER A 275 -1.42 -18.47 22.05
C SER A 275 -0.36 -19.21 22.86
N GLY A 276 -0.04 -18.69 24.06
CA GLY A 276 0.83 -19.36 25.02
C GLY A 276 2.20 -19.77 24.46
N THR A 277 2.49 -21.07 24.52
CA THR A 277 3.79 -21.67 24.19
C THR A 277 4.18 -21.61 22.71
N ASP A 278 3.26 -21.26 21.80
CA ASP A 278 3.58 -21.08 20.37
C ASP A 278 4.26 -19.74 20.05
N ILE A 279 4.27 -18.79 21.00
CA ILE A 279 4.92 -17.49 20.85
C ILE A 279 6.43 -17.66 20.96
N LEU A 280 7.15 -17.40 19.86
CA LEU A 280 8.61 -17.48 19.83
C LEU A 280 9.28 -16.17 20.31
N PRO A 281 10.44 -16.25 20.98
CA PRO A 281 11.30 -15.09 21.23
C PRO A 281 11.68 -14.37 19.92
N LYS A 282 11.73 -13.03 19.96
CA LYS A 282 12.01 -12.19 18.77
C LYS A 282 13.32 -12.57 18.06
N TRP A 283 14.36 -12.96 18.80
CA TRP A 283 15.63 -13.44 18.23
C TRP A 283 15.47 -14.71 17.38
N ASN A 284 14.63 -15.66 17.81
CA ASN A 284 14.38 -16.89 17.05
C ASN A 284 13.64 -16.59 15.74
N VAL A 285 12.73 -15.62 15.74
CA VAL A 285 12.04 -15.14 14.53
C VAL A 285 13.02 -14.41 13.60
N LEU A 286 13.92 -13.57 14.15
CA LEU A 286 14.98 -12.91 13.39
C LEU A 286 15.92 -13.91 12.70
N LEU A 287 16.35 -14.95 13.43
CA LEU A 287 17.22 -16.00 12.90
C LEU A 287 16.52 -16.78 11.77
N ARG A 288 15.23 -17.07 11.89
CA ARG A 288 14.43 -17.66 10.80
C ARG A 288 14.35 -16.74 9.58
N LYS A 289 14.21 -15.42 9.76
CA LYS A 289 14.25 -14.44 8.68
C LYS A 289 15.63 -14.40 8.00
N PHE A 290 16.72 -14.50 8.76
CA PHE A 290 18.09 -14.55 8.23
C PHE A 290 18.31 -15.78 7.34
N PHE A 291 17.82 -16.96 7.73
CA PHE A 291 17.89 -18.18 6.91
C PHE A 291 17.10 -18.12 5.58
N PHE A 292 16.29 -17.07 5.35
CA PHE A 292 15.66 -16.83 4.05
C PHE A 292 16.63 -16.19 3.03
N LEU A 293 17.72 -15.55 3.45
CA LEU A 293 18.64 -14.84 2.56
C LEU A 293 19.20 -15.69 1.39
N PRO A 294 19.60 -16.97 1.58
CA PRO A 294 20.04 -17.83 0.47
C PRO A 294 18.91 -18.10 -0.54
N ILE A 295 17.66 -18.22 -0.08
CA ILE A 295 16.49 -18.43 -0.94
C ILE A 295 16.23 -17.16 -1.77
N THR A 296 16.29 -15.99 -1.13
CA THR A 296 16.23 -14.68 -1.82
C THR A 296 17.34 -14.56 -2.87
N ALA A 297 18.58 -14.88 -2.52
CA ALA A 297 19.74 -14.75 -3.41
C ALA A 297 19.65 -15.69 -4.63
N PHE A 298 19.26 -16.94 -4.43
CA PHE A 298 19.01 -17.89 -5.51
C PHE A 298 17.88 -17.41 -6.43
N GLY A 299 16.74 -17.00 -5.85
CA GLY A 299 15.60 -16.50 -6.62
C GLY A 299 15.91 -15.22 -7.41
N ALA A 300 16.62 -14.28 -6.79
CA ALA A 300 17.09 -13.04 -7.42
C ALA A 300 18.03 -13.33 -8.60
N SER A 301 19.00 -14.23 -8.40
CA SER A 301 19.93 -14.67 -9.45
C SER A 301 19.21 -15.36 -10.61
N ALA A 302 18.22 -16.21 -10.32
CA ALA A 302 17.40 -16.87 -11.34
C ALA A 302 16.58 -15.86 -12.15
N LEU A 303 15.91 -14.90 -11.49
CA LEU A 303 15.15 -13.83 -12.17
C LEU A 303 16.05 -12.96 -13.06
N PHE A 304 17.21 -12.53 -12.53
CA PHE A 304 18.18 -11.76 -13.30
C PHE A 304 18.69 -12.54 -14.52
N SER A 305 18.99 -13.85 -14.36
CA SER A 305 19.45 -14.72 -15.44
C SER A 305 18.41 -14.88 -16.55
N VAL A 306 17.13 -15.04 -16.20
CA VAL A 306 16.03 -15.12 -17.17
C VAL A 306 15.89 -13.82 -17.96
N GLN A 307 15.95 -12.66 -17.29
CA GLN A 307 15.90 -11.36 -17.95
C GLN A 307 17.13 -11.13 -18.84
N PHE A 308 18.32 -11.53 -18.39
CA PHE A 308 19.55 -11.44 -19.17
C PHE A 308 19.51 -12.31 -20.43
N MET A 309 18.94 -13.53 -20.37
CA MET A 309 18.75 -14.37 -21.56
C MET A 309 17.73 -13.74 -22.54
N CYS A 310 16.64 -13.16 -22.05
CA CYS A 310 15.71 -12.41 -22.90
C CYS A 310 16.39 -11.19 -23.55
N PHE A 311 17.24 -10.48 -22.81
CA PHE A 311 18.02 -9.35 -23.31
C PHE A 311 19.00 -9.77 -24.42
N LEU A 312 19.75 -10.87 -24.24
CA LEU A 312 20.64 -11.41 -25.27
C LEU A 312 19.87 -11.80 -26.54
N PHE A 313 18.68 -12.40 -26.39
CA PHE A 313 17.81 -12.72 -27.51
C PHE A 313 17.27 -11.47 -28.22
N GLU A 314 17.02 -10.40 -27.47
CA GLU A 314 16.63 -9.10 -28.03
C GLU A 314 17.75 -8.46 -28.86
N ILE A 315 19.00 -8.47 -28.35
CA ILE A 315 20.18 -8.00 -29.12
C ILE A 315 20.38 -8.83 -30.38
N PHE A 316 20.21 -10.16 -30.30
CA PHE A 316 20.30 -11.03 -31.46
C PHE A 316 19.30 -10.65 -32.56
N ILE A 317 18.03 -10.43 -32.22
CA ILE A 317 16.99 -10.07 -33.20
C ILE A 317 17.17 -8.64 -33.72
N ASN A 318 17.45 -7.67 -32.84
CA ASN A 318 17.48 -6.26 -33.23
C ASN A 318 18.79 -5.83 -33.90
N GLU A 319 19.93 -6.36 -33.48
CA GLU A 319 21.24 -5.87 -33.95
C GLU A 319 21.95 -6.85 -34.91
N ILE A 320 21.66 -8.16 -34.84
CA ILE A 320 22.40 -9.20 -35.62
C ILE A 320 21.55 -9.80 -36.76
N TYR A 321 20.26 -10.05 -36.53
CA TYR A 321 19.37 -10.60 -37.55
C TYR A 321 19.03 -9.56 -38.63
N ALA A 322 19.13 -9.98 -39.90
CA ALA A 322 18.91 -9.14 -41.08
C ALA A 322 17.74 -9.62 -41.97
N GLY A 323 16.90 -10.53 -41.47
CA GLY A 323 15.88 -11.22 -42.26
C GLY A 323 14.49 -10.60 -42.28
N PRO A 324 13.56 -11.22 -43.01
CA PRO A 324 12.18 -10.76 -43.11
C PRO A 324 11.48 -10.78 -41.74
N PHE A 325 10.43 -9.96 -41.61
CA PHE A 325 9.63 -9.83 -40.38
C PHE A 325 10.38 -9.40 -39.11
N LYS A 326 11.61 -8.85 -39.21
CA LYS A 326 12.41 -8.34 -38.09
C LYS A 326 11.59 -7.52 -37.07
N SER A 327 10.75 -6.60 -37.53
CA SER A 327 9.87 -5.76 -36.68
C SER A 327 8.84 -6.55 -35.85
N ILE A 328 8.41 -7.73 -36.30
CA ILE A 328 7.51 -8.61 -35.56
C ILE A 328 8.32 -9.51 -34.62
N LEU A 329 9.45 -10.07 -35.09
CA LEU A 329 10.33 -10.88 -34.25
C LEU A 329 10.87 -10.08 -33.06
N ALA A 330 11.12 -8.78 -33.23
CA ALA A 330 11.56 -7.86 -32.18
C ALA A 330 10.62 -7.78 -30.97
N LEU A 331 9.35 -8.19 -31.11
CA LEU A 331 8.37 -8.24 -30.02
C LEU A 331 8.44 -9.54 -29.19
N ILE A 332 9.09 -10.59 -29.70
CA ILE A 332 9.16 -11.90 -29.00
C ILE A 332 9.92 -11.79 -27.66
N PRO A 333 11.09 -11.12 -27.56
CA PRO A 333 11.77 -10.93 -26.27
C PRO A 333 10.91 -10.17 -25.26
N THR A 334 10.19 -9.14 -25.71
CA THR A 334 9.25 -8.37 -24.87
C THR A 334 8.12 -9.27 -24.37
N GLY A 335 7.50 -10.06 -25.25
CA GLY A 335 6.46 -11.02 -24.88
C GLY A 335 6.96 -12.07 -23.88
N LEU A 336 8.19 -12.58 -24.05
CA LEU A 336 8.83 -13.49 -23.10
C LEU A 336 9.02 -12.83 -21.73
N VAL A 337 9.53 -11.60 -21.66
CA VAL A 337 9.69 -10.87 -20.39
C VAL A 337 8.33 -10.64 -19.71
N CYS A 338 7.32 -10.20 -20.46
CA CYS A 338 5.96 -9.98 -19.97
C CYS A 338 5.27 -11.23 -19.42
N VAL A 339 5.71 -12.44 -19.77
CA VAL A 339 5.20 -13.71 -19.22
C VAL A 339 6.12 -14.25 -18.11
N LEU A 340 7.42 -14.36 -18.39
CA LEU A 340 8.38 -15.04 -17.51
C LEU A 340 8.64 -14.28 -16.21
N VAL A 341 8.69 -12.93 -16.24
CA VAL A 341 8.91 -12.14 -15.03
C VAL A 341 7.73 -12.23 -14.06
N PRO A 342 6.46 -12.02 -14.46
CA PRO A 342 5.31 -12.24 -13.58
C PRO A 342 5.21 -13.68 -13.07
N VAL A 343 5.43 -14.69 -13.92
CA VAL A 343 5.41 -16.10 -13.49
C VAL A 343 6.50 -16.39 -12.45
N GLY A 344 7.72 -15.91 -12.65
CA GLY A 344 8.81 -16.04 -11.67
C GLY A 344 8.49 -15.36 -10.34
N THR A 345 7.93 -14.15 -10.38
CA THR A 345 7.49 -13.40 -9.18
C THR A 345 6.35 -14.11 -8.44
N ILE A 346 5.39 -14.71 -9.14
CA ILE A 346 4.31 -15.51 -8.53
C ILE A 346 4.87 -16.76 -7.85
N ILE A 347 5.75 -17.52 -8.51
CA ILE A 347 6.39 -18.71 -7.96
C ILE A 347 7.18 -18.37 -6.68
N TYR A 348 7.99 -17.30 -6.73
CA TYR A 348 8.72 -16.83 -5.57
C TYR A 348 7.79 -16.33 -4.46
N GLY A 349 6.69 -15.64 -4.80
CA GLY A 349 5.67 -15.21 -3.83
C GLY A 349 5.03 -16.39 -3.08
N ILE A 350 4.76 -17.51 -3.77
CA ILE A 350 4.25 -18.74 -3.13
C ILE A 350 5.29 -19.31 -2.15
N VAL A 351 6.58 -19.34 -2.53
CA VAL A 351 7.68 -19.80 -1.66
C VAL A 351 7.83 -18.88 -0.44
N ALA A 352 7.85 -17.56 -0.65
CA ALA A 352 7.96 -16.56 0.41
C ALA A 352 6.77 -16.61 1.38
N GLN A 353 5.54 -16.79 0.89
CA GLN A 353 4.35 -16.95 1.71
C GLN A 353 4.41 -18.23 2.56
N LYS A 354 4.79 -19.37 1.95
CA LYS A 354 4.97 -20.64 2.66
C LYS A 354 6.06 -20.56 3.72
N TYR A 355 7.14 -19.82 3.46
CA TYR A 355 8.21 -19.59 4.42
C TYR A 355 7.79 -18.63 5.55
N SER A 356 6.99 -17.59 5.26
CA SER A 356 6.49 -16.65 6.28
C SER A 356 5.66 -17.37 7.37
N ALA A 357 4.93 -18.42 7.01
CA ALA A 357 4.25 -19.29 7.98
C ALA A 357 5.23 -20.06 8.91
N PHE A 358 6.43 -20.40 8.43
CA PHE A 358 7.50 -21.00 9.24
C PHE A 358 8.18 -19.99 10.16
N GLU A 359 8.24 -18.70 9.80
CA GLU A 359 8.81 -17.65 10.67
C GLU A 359 8.05 -17.49 11.99
N LYS A 360 6.74 -17.79 12.03
CA LYS A 360 5.82 -17.55 13.16
C LYS A 360 5.87 -16.10 13.67
N ASN A 361 5.71 -15.12 12.76
CA ASN A 361 5.57 -13.70 13.10
C ASN A 361 4.36 -13.48 14.04
N SER A 362 4.54 -12.73 15.12
CA SER A 362 3.56 -12.65 16.22
C SER A 362 2.24 -11.98 15.82
N THR A 363 2.32 -10.89 15.05
CA THR A 363 1.17 -10.11 14.56
C THR A 363 0.98 -10.26 13.04
N ARG A 364 -0.11 -9.70 12.52
CA ARG A 364 -0.39 -9.70 11.08
C ARG A 364 0.45 -8.67 10.33
N GLU A 365 0.70 -7.50 10.89
CA GLU A 365 1.53 -6.49 10.21
C GLU A 365 3.02 -6.87 10.22
N GLU A 366 3.53 -7.55 11.27
CA GLU A 366 4.89 -8.10 11.24
C GLU A 366 5.07 -9.15 10.12
N GLU A 367 4.05 -9.99 9.88
CA GLU A 367 4.02 -10.96 8.79
C GLU A 367 3.94 -10.26 7.42
N ASN A 368 3.07 -9.25 7.27
CA ASN A 368 2.94 -8.48 6.03
C ASN A 368 4.25 -7.76 5.71
N ARG A 369 4.82 -6.99 6.65
CA ARG A 369 6.12 -6.34 6.53
C ARG A 369 7.25 -7.32 6.18
N SER A 370 7.24 -8.53 6.76
CA SER A 370 8.20 -9.59 6.40
C SER A 370 8.05 -10.07 4.96
N MET A 371 6.81 -10.16 4.46
CA MET A 371 6.50 -10.53 3.08
C MET A 371 6.89 -9.42 2.09
N LEU A 372 6.53 -8.15 2.38
CA LEU A 372 6.86 -6.99 1.57
C LEU A 372 8.37 -6.87 1.33
N SER A 373 9.19 -6.99 2.38
CA SER A 373 10.66 -6.94 2.26
C SER A 373 11.24 -8.07 1.41
N LYS A 374 10.63 -9.26 1.41
CA LYS A 374 11.05 -10.38 0.55
C LYS A 374 10.70 -10.12 -0.91
N MET A 375 9.52 -9.58 -1.18
CA MET A 375 9.04 -9.28 -2.53
C MET A 375 9.69 -8.03 -3.13
N PHE A 376 10.09 -7.06 -2.31
CA PHE A 376 10.65 -5.79 -2.79
C PHE A 376 11.91 -5.96 -3.64
N ILE A 377 12.81 -6.87 -3.26
CA ILE A 377 14.02 -7.21 -4.05
C ILE A 377 13.65 -7.70 -5.45
N PHE A 378 12.61 -8.55 -5.56
CA PHE A 378 12.10 -9.03 -6.84
C PHE A 378 11.46 -7.92 -7.66
N ASN A 379 10.72 -7.01 -7.02
CA ASN A 379 10.12 -5.85 -7.69
C ASN A 379 11.20 -4.91 -8.26
N CYS A 380 12.26 -4.64 -7.50
CA CYS A 380 13.40 -3.87 -7.97
C CYS A 380 14.14 -4.56 -9.12
N LEU A 381 14.35 -5.88 -9.06
CA LEU A 381 14.98 -6.64 -10.15
C LEU A 381 14.08 -6.71 -11.39
N ALA A 382 12.76 -6.79 -11.24
CA ALA A 382 11.82 -6.72 -12.35
C ALA A 382 11.83 -5.33 -13.05
N ALA A 383 11.93 -4.25 -12.27
CA ALA A 383 11.92 -2.88 -12.79
C ALA A 383 13.27 -2.42 -13.37
N TYR A 384 14.37 -2.67 -12.66
CA TYR A 384 15.66 -2.03 -12.95
C TYR A 384 16.66 -2.92 -13.71
N SER A 385 16.53 -4.25 -13.69
CA SER A 385 17.51 -5.12 -14.35
C SER A 385 17.71 -4.83 -15.85
N PRO A 386 16.67 -4.51 -16.66
CA PRO A 386 16.87 -4.17 -18.07
C PRO A 386 17.83 -2.98 -18.25
N LEU A 387 17.72 -1.97 -17.39
CA LEU A 387 18.57 -0.78 -17.40
C LEU A 387 19.96 -1.06 -16.82
N LEU A 388 20.07 -1.88 -15.77
CA LEU A 388 21.35 -2.30 -15.20
C LEU A 388 22.15 -3.15 -16.20
N ILE A 389 21.50 -4.08 -16.90
CA ILE A 389 22.11 -4.89 -17.96
C ILE A 389 22.60 -3.97 -19.09
N THR A 390 21.77 -3.02 -19.54
CA THR A 390 22.19 -2.06 -20.58
C THR A 390 23.38 -1.20 -20.11
N SER A 391 23.33 -0.69 -18.88
CA SER A 391 24.29 0.29 -18.34
C SER A 391 25.63 -0.31 -17.91
N PHE A 392 25.65 -1.56 -17.43
CA PHE A 392 26.87 -2.18 -16.87
C PHE A 392 27.38 -3.38 -17.65
N ILE A 393 26.59 -3.97 -18.57
CA ILE A 393 27.01 -5.11 -19.39
C ILE A 393 27.04 -4.74 -20.87
N TYR A 394 25.92 -4.30 -21.43
CA TYR A 394 25.80 -4.08 -22.88
C TYR A 394 26.67 -2.93 -23.39
N LEU A 395 26.58 -1.75 -22.79
CA LEU A 395 27.36 -0.59 -23.24
C LEU A 395 28.88 -0.75 -22.96
N PRO A 396 29.33 -1.28 -21.79
CA PRO A 396 30.76 -1.43 -21.54
C PRO A 396 31.40 -2.62 -22.26
N VAL A 397 30.69 -3.75 -22.40
CA VAL A 397 31.25 -5.05 -22.85
C VAL A 397 30.68 -5.50 -24.22
N GLY A 398 29.60 -4.89 -24.71
CA GLY A 398 28.92 -5.34 -25.95
C GLY A 398 29.81 -5.37 -27.18
N TYR A 399 30.82 -4.50 -27.27
CA TYR A 399 31.80 -4.50 -28.37
C TYR A 399 32.58 -5.82 -28.47
N CYS A 400 32.74 -6.56 -27.36
CA CYS A 400 33.40 -7.86 -27.35
C CYS A 400 32.65 -8.92 -28.17
N LEU A 401 31.39 -8.68 -28.55
CA LEU A 401 30.62 -9.57 -29.41
C LEU A 401 31.13 -9.58 -30.85
N ASP A 402 31.73 -8.48 -31.32
CA ASP A 402 32.14 -8.29 -32.72
C ASP A 402 33.22 -9.31 -33.17
N PRO A 403 34.33 -9.55 -32.42
CA PRO A 403 35.26 -10.64 -32.73
C PRO A 403 34.63 -12.05 -32.77
N TYR A 404 33.58 -12.30 -31.98
CA TYR A 404 32.88 -13.58 -31.96
C TYR A 404 31.77 -13.69 -33.02
N LEU A 405 31.46 -12.60 -33.74
CA LEU A 405 30.39 -12.57 -34.74
C LEU A 405 30.63 -13.59 -35.86
N ALA A 406 31.87 -13.80 -36.29
CA ALA A 406 32.21 -14.81 -37.29
C ALA A 406 31.93 -16.25 -36.81
N THR A 407 32.29 -16.57 -35.56
CA THR A 407 32.00 -17.87 -34.92
C THR A 407 30.50 -18.07 -34.73
N LEU A 408 29.78 -17.02 -34.32
CA LEU A 408 28.32 -17.03 -34.17
C LEU A 408 27.63 -17.26 -35.53
N LYS A 409 28.06 -16.56 -36.59
CA LYS A 409 27.58 -16.75 -37.96
C LYS A 409 27.80 -18.19 -38.45
N SER A 410 29.00 -18.75 -38.21
CA SER A 410 29.32 -20.15 -38.54
C SER A 410 28.43 -21.14 -37.79
N PHE A 411 28.22 -20.93 -36.47
CA PHE A 411 27.33 -21.76 -35.67
C PHE A 411 25.88 -21.72 -36.17
N ILE A 412 25.36 -20.53 -36.49
CA ILE A 412 24.01 -20.35 -37.05
C ILE A 412 23.91 -21.03 -38.42
N GLY A 413 24.88 -20.85 -39.31
CA GLY A 413 24.91 -21.51 -40.62
C GLY A 413 24.90 -23.04 -40.51
N ASN A 414 25.69 -23.59 -39.58
CA ASN A 414 25.73 -25.03 -39.30
C ASN A 414 24.40 -25.54 -38.70
N PHE A 415 23.84 -24.82 -37.72
CA PHE A 415 22.55 -25.16 -37.12
C PHE A 415 21.44 -25.18 -38.17
N THR A 416 21.33 -24.13 -38.97
CA THR A 416 20.29 -24.03 -39.99
C THR A 416 20.46 -25.05 -41.11
N SER A 417 21.69 -25.37 -41.50
CA SER A 417 21.96 -26.42 -42.50
C SER A 417 21.69 -27.83 -41.97
N SER A 418 21.76 -28.04 -40.65
CA SER A 418 21.50 -29.33 -39.99
C SER A 418 20.01 -29.67 -39.87
N TYR A 419 19.13 -28.67 -39.78
CA TYR A 419 17.69 -28.86 -39.57
C TYR A 419 16.89 -28.41 -40.81
N ARG A 420 16.49 -29.39 -41.64
CA ARG A 420 15.79 -29.20 -42.93
C ARG A 420 14.51 -28.34 -42.90
N TYR A 421 13.92 -28.13 -41.72
CA TYR A 421 12.71 -27.31 -41.51
C TYR A 421 13.01 -25.87 -41.09
N VAL A 422 14.28 -25.51 -40.85
CA VAL A 422 14.69 -24.15 -40.48
C VAL A 422 15.21 -23.44 -41.73
N PRO A 423 14.58 -22.32 -42.17
CA PRO A 423 15.09 -21.55 -43.30
C PRO A 423 16.39 -20.83 -42.92
N GLN A 424 17.31 -20.67 -43.88
CA GLN A 424 18.58 -19.94 -43.69
C GLN A 424 18.34 -18.60 -42.98
N ILE A 425 18.97 -18.42 -41.80
CA ILE A 425 18.80 -17.24 -40.96
C ILE A 425 19.82 -16.19 -41.42
N PRO A 426 19.41 -15.13 -42.15
CA PRO A 426 20.33 -14.09 -42.58
C PRO A 426 20.80 -13.25 -41.39
N THR A 427 22.11 -13.03 -41.35
CA THR A 427 22.79 -12.22 -40.34
C THR A 427 23.40 -10.99 -41.01
N ILE A 428 23.64 -9.94 -40.23
CA ILE A 428 24.22 -8.68 -40.72
C ILE A 428 25.60 -8.93 -41.38
N GLU A 429 25.84 -8.35 -42.55
CA GLU A 429 27.13 -8.48 -43.25
C GLU A 429 28.21 -7.53 -42.70
N SER A 430 27.81 -6.36 -42.20
CA SER A 430 28.70 -5.36 -41.61
C SER A 430 29.21 -5.75 -40.21
N GLU A 431 30.22 -5.00 -39.75
CA GLU A 431 30.73 -5.01 -38.37
C GLU A 431 29.60 -4.71 -37.36
N TYR A 432 29.70 -5.30 -36.17
CA TYR A 432 28.75 -5.07 -35.09
C TYR A 432 29.12 -3.81 -34.30
N LYS A 433 28.20 -2.83 -34.30
CA LYS A 433 28.33 -1.61 -33.50
C LYS A 433 27.29 -1.58 -32.39
N VAL A 434 27.74 -1.30 -31.15
CA VAL A 434 26.85 -1.14 -29.99
C VAL A 434 25.88 0.02 -30.19
N ASN A 435 24.58 -0.24 -30.01
CA ASN A 435 23.51 0.75 -30.13
C ASN A 435 23.56 1.75 -28.96
N ASN A 436 23.96 2.98 -29.24
CA ASN A 436 24.18 4.02 -28.24
C ASN A 436 22.88 4.68 -27.72
N LYS A 437 21.77 4.56 -28.45
CA LYS A 437 20.48 5.16 -28.05
C LYS A 437 19.67 4.26 -27.11
N ARG A 438 20.05 2.98 -27.00
CA ARG A 438 19.32 1.94 -26.26
C ARG A 438 18.98 2.33 -24.82
N LEU A 439 19.95 2.89 -24.08
CA LEU A 439 19.73 3.27 -22.67
C LEU A 439 18.71 4.40 -22.53
N SER A 440 18.84 5.46 -23.34
CA SER A 440 17.90 6.59 -23.35
C SER A 440 16.50 6.16 -23.78
N SER A 441 16.38 5.27 -24.77
CA SER A 441 15.09 4.70 -25.20
C SER A 441 14.41 3.87 -24.11
N GLN A 442 15.16 3.06 -23.36
CA GLN A 442 14.62 2.30 -22.24
C GLN A 442 14.18 3.20 -21.08
N ILE A 443 14.95 4.26 -20.76
CA ILE A 443 14.55 5.23 -19.73
C ILE A 443 13.28 5.99 -20.13
N PHE A 444 13.18 6.43 -21.38
CA PHE A 444 11.96 7.03 -21.92
C PHE A 444 10.75 6.08 -21.81
N TYR A 445 10.94 4.79 -22.11
CA TYR A 445 9.90 3.78 -21.92
C TYR A 445 9.43 3.71 -20.45
N PHE A 446 10.34 3.57 -19.47
CA PHE A 446 9.94 3.41 -18.07
C PHE A 446 9.36 4.69 -17.43
N MET A 447 9.88 5.87 -17.80
CA MET A 447 9.44 7.16 -17.24
C MET A 447 8.24 7.79 -17.96
N VAL A 448 7.87 7.31 -19.17
CA VAL A 448 6.71 7.81 -19.93
C VAL A 448 5.75 6.70 -20.30
N ILE A 449 6.15 5.79 -21.20
CA ILE A 449 5.25 4.80 -21.80
C ILE A 449 4.67 3.85 -20.74
N ASN A 450 5.50 3.37 -19.82
CA ASN A 450 5.08 2.50 -18.73
C ASN A 450 4.14 3.22 -17.75
N GLN A 451 4.31 4.53 -17.52
CA GLN A 451 3.42 5.33 -16.67
C GLN A 451 2.05 5.50 -17.33
N VAL A 452 2.00 5.77 -18.65
CA VAL A 452 0.75 5.81 -19.43
C VAL A 452 0.01 4.46 -19.36
N ILE A 453 0.74 3.35 -19.50
CA ILE A 453 0.17 1.99 -19.42
C ILE A 453 -0.36 1.72 -18.00
N ALA A 454 0.43 2.01 -16.96
CA ALA A 454 0.02 1.81 -15.56
C ALA A 454 -1.26 2.59 -15.24
N PHE A 455 -1.26 3.91 -15.46
CA PHE A 455 -2.42 4.79 -15.27
C PHE A 455 -3.66 4.30 -16.05
N THR A 456 -3.48 3.78 -17.27
CA THR A 456 -4.60 3.23 -18.06
C THR A 456 -5.13 1.92 -17.48
N VAL A 457 -4.24 1.01 -17.05
CA VAL A 457 -4.61 -0.27 -16.41
C VAL A 457 -5.29 -0.04 -15.06
N GLU A 458 -4.88 1.00 -14.34
CA GLU A 458 -5.37 1.35 -13.03
C GLU A 458 -6.74 2.06 -13.08
N PHE A 459 -6.83 3.16 -13.85
CA PHE A 459 -8.02 4.01 -13.84
C PHE A 459 -9.03 3.69 -14.95
N ALA A 460 -8.59 3.26 -16.14
CA ALA A 460 -9.49 3.07 -17.27
C ALA A 460 -10.01 1.62 -17.40
N VAL A 461 -9.13 0.62 -17.24
CA VAL A 461 -9.49 -0.80 -17.42
C VAL A 461 -10.63 -1.27 -16.50
N PRO A 462 -10.74 -0.88 -15.21
CA PRO A 462 -11.87 -1.28 -14.37
C PRO A 462 -13.24 -0.84 -14.93
N PHE A 463 -13.34 0.37 -15.50
CA PHE A 463 -14.58 0.83 -16.14
C PHE A 463 -14.85 0.12 -17.47
N VAL A 464 -13.80 -0.16 -18.25
CA VAL A 464 -13.92 -0.90 -19.52
C VAL A 464 -14.38 -2.33 -19.25
N VAL A 465 -13.75 -3.05 -18.32
CA VAL A 465 -14.14 -4.42 -17.93
C VAL A 465 -15.55 -4.43 -17.34
N SER A 466 -15.90 -3.47 -16.49
CA SER A 466 -17.26 -3.35 -15.93
C SER A 466 -18.33 -3.19 -17.03
N LYS A 467 -18.05 -2.40 -18.07
CA LYS A 467 -18.95 -2.28 -19.24
C LYS A 467 -18.95 -3.56 -20.09
N LEU A 468 -17.80 -4.10 -20.45
CA LEU A 468 -17.69 -5.27 -21.33
C LEU A 468 -18.26 -6.55 -20.70
N THR A 469 -18.16 -6.73 -19.39
CA THR A 469 -18.77 -7.87 -18.67
C THR A 469 -20.30 -7.82 -18.63
N THR A 470 -20.94 -6.72 -19.03
CA THR A 470 -22.39 -6.71 -19.30
C THR A 470 -22.77 -7.45 -20.60
N ILE A 471 -21.82 -7.63 -21.52
CA ILE A 471 -22.01 -8.33 -22.78
C ILE A 471 -21.87 -9.84 -22.53
N THR A 472 -22.96 -10.58 -22.71
CA THR A 472 -23.06 -12.01 -22.36
C THR A 472 -22.00 -12.91 -23.00
N PHE A 473 -21.51 -12.56 -24.19
CA PHE A 473 -20.41 -13.28 -24.85
C PHE A 473 -19.07 -13.10 -24.11
N ILE A 474 -18.72 -11.87 -23.74
CA ILE A 474 -17.47 -11.55 -23.05
C ILE A 474 -17.50 -12.09 -21.60
N ALA A 475 -18.66 -12.03 -20.94
CA ALA A 475 -18.85 -12.64 -19.62
C ALA A 475 -18.52 -14.15 -19.63
N LYS A 476 -19.03 -14.89 -20.63
CA LYS A 476 -18.70 -16.31 -20.82
C LYS A 476 -17.20 -16.54 -21.08
N LEU A 477 -16.56 -15.70 -21.90
CA LEU A 477 -15.15 -15.82 -22.25
C LEU A 477 -14.22 -15.59 -21.03
N LEU A 478 -14.56 -14.62 -20.17
CA LEU A 478 -13.83 -14.29 -18.95
C LEU A 478 -14.13 -15.24 -17.78
N GLY A 479 -14.91 -16.31 -18.00
CA GLY A 479 -15.29 -17.25 -16.94
C GLY A 479 -16.12 -16.63 -15.82
N THR A 480 -16.68 -15.42 -16.00
CA THR A 480 -17.56 -14.84 -14.99
C THR A 480 -18.88 -15.61 -15.03
N PRO A 481 -19.38 -16.11 -13.88
CA PRO A 481 -20.61 -16.89 -13.86
C PRO A 481 -21.73 -16.04 -14.43
N ALA A 482 -22.35 -16.51 -15.52
CA ALA A 482 -23.40 -15.79 -16.24
C ALA A 482 -24.41 -15.23 -15.23
N SER A 483 -24.54 -13.91 -15.19
CA SER A 483 -25.32 -13.20 -14.16
C SER A 483 -26.71 -13.81 -14.07
N SER A 484 -26.91 -14.60 -13.02
CA SER A 484 -28.17 -15.29 -12.75
C SER A 484 -29.26 -14.23 -12.67
N ARG A 485 -30.16 -14.27 -13.65
CA ARG A 485 -31.42 -13.54 -13.76
C ARG A 485 -31.46 -12.27 -12.90
N LYS A 486 -30.98 -11.14 -13.43
CA LYS A 486 -31.11 -9.83 -12.77
C LYS A 486 -32.58 -9.59 -12.41
N PHE A 487 -32.94 -9.77 -11.15
CA PHE A 487 -34.22 -9.32 -10.64
C PHE A 487 -34.32 -7.80 -10.79
N SER A 488 -35.54 -7.31 -11.02
CA SER A 488 -35.82 -5.88 -10.94
C SER A 488 -35.69 -5.45 -9.48
N THR A 489 -34.51 -4.96 -9.09
CA THR A 489 -34.22 -4.52 -7.72
C THR A 489 -35.20 -3.43 -7.24
N LYS A 490 -35.71 -2.63 -8.19
CA LYS A 490 -36.75 -1.60 -7.96
C LYS A 490 -38.11 -2.16 -7.52
N GLU A 491 -38.41 -3.43 -7.81
CA GLU A 491 -39.70 -4.07 -7.46
C GLU A 491 -39.64 -4.83 -6.13
N ILE A 492 -38.43 -5.14 -5.62
CA ILE A 492 -38.22 -5.90 -4.39
C ILE A 492 -37.78 -5.02 -3.23
N ASP A 493 -36.96 -3.99 -3.50
CA ASP A 493 -36.49 -3.08 -2.47
C ASP A 493 -37.59 -2.10 -2.03
N ASN A 494 -37.63 -1.76 -0.74
CA ASN A 494 -38.39 -0.59 -0.29
C ASN A 494 -37.85 0.67 -0.98
N SER A 495 -38.74 1.56 -1.44
CA SER A 495 -38.40 2.80 -2.16
C SER A 495 -37.37 3.67 -1.43
N GLU A 496 -37.45 3.75 -0.09
CA GLU A 496 -36.52 4.50 0.76
C GLU A 496 -35.13 3.84 0.89
N ASP A 497 -35.08 2.49 0.94
CA ASP A 497 -33.82 1.74 1.09
C ASP A 497 -33.08 1.55 -0.25
N HIS A 498 -33.79 1.62 -1.39
CA HIS A 498 -33.29 1.22 -2.71
C HIS A 498 -31.98 1.92 -3.11
N LYS A 499 -31.88 3.24 -2.96
CA LYS A 499 -30.65 3.99 -3.29
C LYS A 499 -29.44 3.49 -2.49
N PHE A 500 -29.62 3.23 -1.20
CA PHE A 500 -28.55 2.74 -0.33
C PHE A 500 -28.15 1.31 -0.71
N LEU A 501 -29.13 0.45 -1.00
CA LEU A 501 -28.88 -0.92 -1.46
C LEU A 501 -28.15 -0.96 -2.81
N GLU A 502 -28.45 -0.05 -3.73
CA GLU A 502 -27.71 0.10 -4.99
C GLU A 502 -26.23 0.47 -4.76
N ILE A 503 -25.95 1.40 -3.84
CA ILE A 503 -24.58 1.76 -3.45
C ILE A 503 -23.85 0.54 -2.87
N VAL A 504 -24.49 -0.21 -1.96
CA VAL A 504 -23.92 -1.41 -1.33
C VAL A 504 -23.62 -2.51 -2.37
N ARG A 505 -24.58 -2.83 -3.24
CA ARG A 505 -24.40 -3.83 -4.30
C ARG A 505 -23.31 -3.42 -5.29
N THR A 506 -23.21 -2.12 -5.59
CA THR A 506 -22.12 -1.57 -6.41
C THR A 506 -20.76 -1.77 -5.74
N GLN A 507 -20.63 -1.48 -4.44
CA GLN A 507 -19.39 -1.67 -3.68
C GLN A 507 -18.99 -3.16 -3.57
N LEU A 508 -19.95 -4.07 -3.45
CA LEU A 508 -19.72 -5.53 -3.46
C LEU A 508 -19.28 -6.09 -4.82
N ALA A 509 -19.41 -5.32 -5.91
CA ALA A 509 -18.98 -5.68 -7.25
C ALA A 509 -17.61 -5.09 -7.64
N ARG A 510 -17.05 -4.17 -6.84
CA ARG A 510 -15.75 -3.55 -7.09
C ARG A 510 -14.58 -4.47 -6.68
N PRO A 511 -13.40 -4.32 -7.31
CA PRO A 511 -12.20 -5.04 -6.90
C PRO A 511 -11.72 -4.58 -5.52
N GLN A 512 -11.07 -5.50 -4.80
CA GLN A 512 -10.25 -5.15 -3.64
C GLN A 512 -8.90 -4.65 -4.14
N VAL A 513 -8.39 -3.58 -3.54
CA VAL A 513 -7.12 -2.92 -3.88
C VAL A 513 -6.19 -3.02 -2.67
N SER A 514 -4.90 -3.21 -2.91
CA SER A 514 -3.88 -3.24 -1.86
C SER A 514 -3.13 -1.92 -1.84
N ILE A 515 -3.15 -1.23 -0.69
CA ILE A 515 -2.38 0.01 -0.50
C ILE A 515 -0.85 -0.20 -0.66
N ASP A 516 -0.39 -1.43 -0.46
CA ASP A 516 1.01 -1.84 -0.67
C ASP A 516 1.39 -1.88 -2.17
N ASP A 517 0.43 -2.07 -3.07
CA ASP A 517 0.68 -1.96 -4.52
C ASP A 517 0.88 -0.48 -4.92
N ASP A 518 0.12 0.41 -4.28
CA ASP A 518 0.12 1.86 -4.51
C ASP A 518 1.42 2.50 -4.00
N TYR A 519 1.83 2.19 -2.77
CA TYR A 519 3.18 2.56 -2.27
C TYR A 519 4.30 2.04 -3.17
N ARG A 520 4.19 0.81 -3.69
CA ARG A 520 5.22 0.24 -4.57
C ARG A 520 5.38 1.05 -5.85
N GLN A 521 4.28 1.54 -6.44
CA GLN A 521 4.31 2.35 -7.66
C GLN A 521 5.21 3.57 -7.49
N GLU A 522 4.97 4.34 -6.44
CA GLU A 522 5.72 5.57 -6.15
C GLU A 522 7.17 5.31 -5.70
N VAL A 523 7.39 4.30 -4.86
CA VAL A 523 8.75 3.92 -4.41
C VAL A 523 9.60 3.40 -5.58
N ILE A 524 9.01 2.67 -6.53
CA ILE A 524 9.74 2.24 -7.75
C ILE A 524 10.00 3.43 -8.68
N GLN A 525 9.06 4.38 -8.81
CA GLN A 525 9.27 5.61 -9.57
C GLN A 525 10.42 6.45 -8.97
N TYR A 526 10.49 6.58 -7.64
CA TYR A 526 11.60 7.23 -6.94
C TYR A 526 12.94 6.57 -7.27
N GLY A 527 13.00 5.23 -7.28
CA GLY A 527 14.22 4.51 -7.64
C GLY A 527 14.67 4.76 -9.08
N PHE A 528 13.77 4.89 -10.05
CA PHE A 528 14.16 5.29 -11.42
C PHE A 528 14.84 6.68 -11.43
N LEU A 529 14.32 7.65 -10.67
CA LEU A 529 14.94 8.98 -10.54
C LEU A 529 16.31 8.93 -9.84
N MET A 530 16.44 8.11 -8.79
CA MET A 530 17.67 8.03 -7.99
C MET A 530 18.78 7.22 -8.65
N LEU A 531 18.46 6.10 -9.32
CA LEU A 531 19.44 5.26 -10.00
C LEU A 531 19.81 5.82 -11.39
N PHE A 532 18.84 6.31 -12.15
CA PHE A 532 19.00 6.58 -13.58
C PHE A 532 18.66 8.01 -14.03
N GLY A 533 18.29 8.90 -13.11
CA GLY A 533 17.99 10.31 -13.43
C GLY A 533 19.00 10.99 -14.37
N PRO A 534 20.34 10.83 -14.20
CA PRO A 534 21.33 11.47 -15.07
C PRO A 534 21.28 11.03 -16.54
N VAL A 535 20.69 9.88 -16.86
CA VAL A 535 20.55 9.40 -18.25
C VAL A 535 19.64 10.34 -19.05
N TRP A 536 18.57 10.85 -18.43
CA TRP A 536 17.59 11.72 -19.06
C TRP A 536 17.03 12.73 -18.06
N THR A 537 17.60 13.93 -18.08
CA THR A 537 17.33 15.00 -17.11
C THR A 537 15.87 15.47 -17.09
N LEU A 538 15.16 15.35 -18.21
CA LEU A 538 13.74 15.69 -18.34
C LEU A 538 12.80 14.61 -17.78
N GLY A 539 13.28 13.41 -17.49
CA GLY A 539 12.47 12.32 -16.93
C GLY A 539 11.78 12.66 -15.61
N ALA A 540 12.42 13.50 -14.79
CA ALA A 540 11.82 14.03 -13.56
C ALA A 540 10.56 14.87 -13.80
N LEU A 541 10.45 15.59 -14.93
CA LEU A 541 9.23 16.31 -15.30
C LEU A 541 8.10 15.35 -15.65
N CYS A 542 8.40 14.25 -16.34
CA CYS A 542 7.40 13.21 -16.63
C CYS A 542 6.89 12.54 -15.34
N CYS A 543 7.80 12.12 -14.46
CA CYS A 543 7.44 11.59 -13.14
C CYS A 543 6.61 12.58 -12.30
N PHE A 544 6.93 13.88 -12.34
CA PHE A 544 6.14 14.90 -11.65
C PHE A 544 4.72 15.04 -12.23
N ILE A 545 4.57 15.07 -13.56
CA ILE A 545 3.25 15.16 -14.21
C ILE A 545 2.42 13.91 -13.91
N PHE A 546 2.99 12.71 -14.02
CA PHE A 546 2.28 11.48 -13.68
C PHE A 546 1.95 11.40 -12.20
N GLY A 547 2.89 11.69 -11.29
CA GLY A 547 2.61 11.72 -9.84
C GLY A 547 1.53 12.73 -9.43
N LEU A 548 1.40 13.86 -10.13
CA LEU A 548 0.26 14.78 -9.93
C LEU A 548 -1.08 14.18 -10.39
N LEU A 549 -1.11 13.41 -11.47
CA LEU A 549 -2.31 12.70 -11.92
C LEU A 549 -2.62 11.52 -11.00
N GLU A 550 -1.60 10.81 -10.53
CA GLU A 550 -1.69 9.62 -9.69
C GLU A 550 -2.22 9.96 -8.30
N GLN A 551 -1.67 10.99 -7.64
CA GLN A 551 -2.15 11.48 -6.33
C GLN A 551 -3.66 11.79 -6.35
N GLU A 552 -4.17 12.36 -7.44
CA GLU A 552 -5.61 12.65 -7.60
C GLU A 552 -6.42 11.41 -8.01
N GLY A 553 -5.84 10.58 -8.87
CA GLY A 553 -6.39 9.29 -9.28
C GLY A 553 -6.62 8.37 -8.08
N ASP A 554 -5.63 8.19 -7.22
CA ASP A 554 -5.66 7.41 -5.98
C ASP A 554 -6.77 7.85 -5.03
N TYR A 555 -6.86 9.16 -4.80
CA TYR A 555 -7.91 9.69 -3.95
C TYR A 555 -9.31 9.34 -4.51
N ILE A 556 -9.49 9.44 -5.83
CA ILE A 556 -10.72 9.00 -6.52
C ILE A 556 -10.87 7.47 -6.51
N LYS A 557 -9.78 6.70 -6.57
CA LYS A 557 -9.75 5.24 -6.54
C LYS A 557 -10.43 4.73 -5.29
N TYR A 558 -10.02 5.19 -4.12
CA TYR A 558 -10.61 4.79 -2.83
C TYR A 558 -12.08 5.22 -2.66
N LEU A 559 -12.49 6.33 -3.27
CA LEU A 559 -13.89 6.78 -3.21
C LEU A 559 -14.81 6.00 -4.18
N LYS A 560 -14.38 5.75 -5.42
CA LYS A 560 -15.29 5.33 -6.51
C LYS A 560 -14.90 4.09 -7.30
N ILE A 561 -13.63 3.68 -7.34
CA ILE A 561 -13.15 2.58 -8.19
C ILE A 561 -12.94 1.31 -7.36
N ALA A 562 -12.23 1.42 -6.24
CA ALA A 562 -11.99 0.35 -5.29
C ALA A 562 -13.24 0.04 -4.46
N GLN A 563 -13.32 -1.21 -3.98
CA GLN A 563 -14.18 -1.59 -2.86
C GLN A 563 -13.71 -0.87 -1.60
N ALA A 564 -14.65 -0.32 -0.83
CA ALA A 564 -14.35 0.31 0.46
C ALA A 564 -13.60 -0.66 1.41
N PRO A 565 -12.35 -0.37 1.79
CA PRO A 565 -11.53 -1.25 2.62
C PRO A 565 -11.99 -1.22 4.09
N THR A 566 -11.72 -2.29 4.83
CA THR A 566 -11.82 -2.30 6.29
C THR A 566 -10.84 -1.28 6.88
N PRO A 567 -11.29 -0.32 7.70
CA PRO A 567 -10.39 0.65 8.30
C PRO A 567 -9.37 0.00 9.25
N SER A 568 -8.11 0.39 9.10
CA SER A 568 -6.99 -0.06 9.93
C SER A 568 -6.25 1.13 10.53
N ARG A 569 -5.58 0.89 11.66
CA ARG A 569 -4.58 1.81 12.22
C ARG A 569 -3.21 1.28 11.81
N SER A 570 -2.40 2.11 11.17
CA SER A 570 -0.94 1.94 11.11
C SER A 570 -0.27 3.05 11.91
N GLU A 571 0.90 2.75 12.45
CA GLU A 571 1.79 3.69 13.13
C GLU A 571 2.59 4.56 12.13
N SER A 572 2.91 4.01 10.95
CA SER A 572 3.84 4.59 9.99
C SER A 572 3.65 3.96 8.59
N SER A 573 4.16 4.62 7.55
CA SER A 573 4.24 4.11 6.17
C SER A 573 5.33 3.04 5.96
N GLN A 574 5.96 2.53 7.02
CA GLN A 574 6.96 1.45 6.93
C GLN A 574 6.34 0.14 6.42
N PRO A 575 7.05 -0.66 5.59
CA PRO A 575 8.47 -0.57 5.25
C PRO A 575 8.81 0.34 4.05
N TRP A 576 7.85 1.02 3.44
CA TRP A 576 8.04 1.74 2.17
C TRP A 576 9.03 2.89 2.26
N ILE A 577 9.07 3.60 3.41
CA ILE A 577 10.07 4.63 3.68
C ILE A 577 11.47 4.02 3.80
N LEU A 578 11.63 2.90 4.51
CA LEU A 578 12.91 2.17 4.56
C LEU A 578 13.36 1.69 3.17
N PHE A 579 12.43 1.34 2.29
CA PHE A 579 12.75 1.00 0.90
C PHE A 579 13.25 2.22 0.09
N MET A 580 12.64 3.41 0.24
CA MET A 580 13.19 4.65 -0.33
C MET A 580 14.61 4.92 0.18
N ARG A 581 14.86 4.75 1.49
CA ARG A 581 16.19 4.91 2.10
C ARG A 581 17.25 4.04 1.42
N TYR A 582 16.94 2.76 1.19
CA TYR A 582 17.86 1.85 0.49
C TYR A 582 17.99 2.17 -1.01
N LEU A 583 16.92 2.58 -1.68
CA LEU A 583 16.98 3.03 -3.08
C LEU A 583 17.81 4.31 -3.26
N LEU A 584 17.83 5.21 -2.27
CA LEU A 584 18.69 6.39 -2.30
C LEU A 584 20.17 6.00 -2.13
N ILE A 585 20.48 5.07 -1.21
CA ILE A 585 21.86 4.57 -1.01
C ILE A 585 22.35 3.86 -2.28
N VAL A 586 21.62 2.86 -2.79
CA VAL A 586 21.98 2.13 -4.02
C VAL A 586 21.96 3.06 -5.24
N GLY A 587 20.98 3.97 -5.30
CA GLY A 587 20.86 4.98 -6.35
C GLY A 587 22.07 5.91 -6.40
N SER A 588 22.59 6.35 -5.25
CA SER A 588 23.79 7.18 -5.21
C SER A 588 25.02 6.51 -5.81
N PHE A 589 25.19 5.19 -5.59
CA PHE A 589 26.23 4.41 -6.26
C PHE A 589 25.99 4.32 -7.78
N VAL A 590 24.80 3.85 -8.18
CA VAL A 590 24.47 3.56 -9.60
C VAL A 590 24.50 4.84 -10.45
N SER A 591 23.89 5.92 -9.96
CA SER A 591 23.80 7.22 -10.62
C SER A 591 25.18 7.83 -10.87
N ILE A 592 26.06 7.84 -9.86
CA ILE A 592 27.42 8.34 -10.01
C ILE A 592 28.26 7.42 -10.90
N ALA A 593 28.12 6.10 -10.79
CA ALA A 593 28.84 5.16 -11.64
C ALA A 593 28.48 5.34 -13.12
N ILE A 594 27.19 5.33 -13.47
CA ILE A 594 26.68 5.59 -14.83
C ILE A 594 27.17 6.95 -15.34
N THR A 595 27.09 7.98 -14.50
CA THR A 595 27.53 9.33 -14.87
C THR A 595 29.03 9.38 -15.15
N LEU A 596 29.88 8.76 -14.33
CA LEU A 596 31.33 8.71 -14.56
C LEU A 596 31.73 7.80 -15.74
N MET A 597 30.93 6.77 -16.05
CA MET A 597 31.16 5.88 -17.19
C MET A 597 30.84 6.54 -18.54
N TYR A 598 29.78 7.34 -18.60
CA TYR A 598 29.23 7.91 -19.84
C TYR A 598 29.33 9.44 -19.94
N LYS A 599 30.12 10.09 -19.08
CA LYS A 599 30.40 11.53 -19.17
C LYS A 599 31.08 11.87 -20.50
N ASN A 600 30.31 12.43 -21.43
CA ASN A 600 30.85 13.02 -22.65
C ASN A 600 31.62 14.32 -22.34
N THR A 601 32.71 14.58 -23.06
CA THR A 601 33.51 15.82 -22.98
C THR A 601 33.16 16.81 -24.09
N GLY A 602 31.90 16.82 -24.55
CA GLY A 602 31.38 17.70 -25.60
C GLY A 602 29.87 17.53 -25.78
N ASP A 603 29.27 18.34 -26.65
CA ASP A 603 27.80 18.57 -26.80
C ASP A 603 26.95 17.39 -27.29
N ALA A 604 27.47 16.15 -27.22
CA ALA A 604 26.73 14.96 -27.63
C ALA A 604 25.70 14.55 -26.56
N GLU A 605 24.41 14.71 -26.86
CA GLU A 605 23.29 14.18 -26.07
C GLU A 605 23.27 12.64 -25.98
N GLU A 606 24.01 11.97 -26.87
CA GLU A 606 24.06 10.52 -27.02
C GLU A 606 25.41 9.93 -26.55
N ILE A 607 25.37 8.69 -26.07
CA ILE A 607 26.58 7.95 -25.69
C ILE A 607 27.45 7.73 -26.94
N LEU A 608 28.77 7.83 -26.80
CA LEU A 608 29.70 7.50 -27.88
C LEU A 608 29.91 5.98 -27.94
N SER A 609 29.62 5.36 -29.09
CA SER A 609 29.92 3.94 -29.34
C SER A 609 30.82 3.76 -30.56
N TYR A 610 31.67 2.73 -30.47
CA TYR A 610 32.75 2.41 -31.40
C TYR A 610 32.67 0.92 -31.78
N VAL A 611 33.24 0.54 -32.93
CA VAL A 611 33.48 -0.88 -33.26
C VAL A 611 34.73 -1.33 -32.51
N GLY A 612 34.71 -2.56 -31.96
CA GLY A 612 35.88 -3.17 -31.30
C GLY A 612 36.40 -2.47 -30.03
N GLN A 613 35.72 -1.43 -29.51
CA GLN A 613 36.13 -0.69 -28.31
C GLN A 613 34.95 -0.39 -27.37
N SER A 614 35.23 -0.28 -26.07
CA SER A 614 34.23 0.07 -25.06
C SER A 614 33.68 1.49 -25.23
N SER A 615 32.39 1.69 -24.95
CA SER A 615 31.82 3.02 -24.76
C SER A 615 32.31 3.71 -23.48
N VAL A 616 32.93 2.97 -22.54
CA VAL A 616 33.44 3.52 -21.28
C VAL A 616 34.94 3.80 -21.41
N LYS A 617 35.33 5.08 -21.36
CA LYS A 617 36.74 5.52 -21.39
C LYS A 617 37.34 5.75 -20.01
N SER A 618 36.50 5.90 -18.99
CA SER A 618 36.90 6.14 -17.60
C SER A 618 37.50 4.89 -16.95
N SER A 619 38.54 5.05 -16.13
CA SER A 619 39.09 3.95 -15.33
C SER A 619 38.07 3.46 -14.30
N TRP A 620 37.91 2.14 -14.18
CA TRP A 620 37.02 1.52 -13.20
C TRP A 620 37.35 1.91 -11.75
N PHE A 621 38.62 2.18 -11.42
CA PHE A 621 39.01 2.70 -10.10
C PHE A 621 38.40 4.08 -9.83
N THR A 622 38.33 4.96 -10.83
CA THR A 622 37.71 6.28 -10.71
C THR A 622 36.19 6.18 -10.61
N VAL A 623 35.57 5.30 -11.43
CA VAL A 623 34.12 5.05 -11.43
C VAL A 623 33.67 4.50 -10.07
N VAL A 624 34.26 3.39 -9.62
CA VAL A 624 33.88 2.70 -8.38
C VAL A 624 34.29 3.54 -7.16
N GLY A 625 35.49 4.12 -7.16
CA GLY A 625 35.95 4.98 -6.07
C GLY A 625 35.03 6.19 -5.87
N GLY A 626 34.73 6.93 -6.94
CA GLY A 626 33.82 8.08 -6.89
C GLY A 626 32.40 7.70 -6.45
N ALA A 627 31.86 6.59 -6.96
CA ALA A 627 30.55 6.08 -6.56
C ALA A 627 30.50 5.68 -5.08
N LEU A 628 31.51 4.97 -4.57
CA LEU A 628 31.62 4.62 -3.15
C LEU A 628 31.74 5.85 -2.25
N SER A 629 32.58 6.83 -2.60
CA SER A 629 32.74 8.06 -1.82
C SER A 629 31.42 8.83 -1.69
N ILE A 630 30.67 9.00 -2.79
CA ILE A 630 29.34 9.65 -2.73
C ILE A 630 28.34 8.81 -1.92
N THR A 631 28.36 7.48 -2.06
CA THR A 631 27.48 6.58 -1.29
C THR A 631 27.70 6.71 0.21
N ILE A 632 28.97 6.79 0.66
CA ILE A 632 29.32 7.00 2.07
C ILE A 632 28.83 8.37 2.55
N ILE A 633 29.03 9.43 1.78
CA ILE A 633 28.56 10.79 2.11
C ILE A 633 27.03 10.81 2.24
N VAL A 634 26.31 10.22 1.29
CA VAL A 634 24.84 10.11 1.33
C VAL A 634 24.38 9.31 2.56
N GLN A 635 25.03 8.20 2.89
CA GLN A 635 24.69 7.40 4.06
C GLN A 635 24.94 8.13 5.39
N ILE A 636 26.04 8.89 5.50
CA ILE A 636 26.31 9.76 6.66
C ILE A 636 25.22 10.84 6.77
N ALA A 637 24.88 11.50 5.66
CA ALA A 637 23.84 12.52 5.64
C ALA A 637 22.46 11.97 6.01
N ILE A 638 22.06 10.81 5.48
CA ILE A 638 20.82 10.10 5.84
C ILE A 638 20.77 9.89 7.36
N ASN A 639 21.77 9.21 7.94
CA ASN A 639 21.77 8.91 9.38
C ASN A 639 21.77 10.20 10.23
N GLY A 640 22.53 11.22 9.84
CA GLY A 640 22.60 12.49 10.55
C GLY A 640 21.27 13.23 10.58
N PHE A 641 20.60 13.34 9.42
CA PHE A 641 19.30 14.00 9.33
C PHE A 641 18.15 13.15 9.89
N GLU A 642 18.21 11.82 9.80
CA GLU A 642 17.28 10.90 10.47
C GLU A 642 17.30 11.15 11.99
N ASN A 643 18.48 11.14 12.62
CA ASN A 643 18.64 11.42 14.05
C ASN A 643 18.09 12.79 14.46
N VAL A 644 18.33 13.84 13.65
CA VAL A 644 17.78 15.18 13.92
C VAL A 644 16.26 15.21 13.82
N ILE A 645 15.68 14.56 12.80
CA ILE A 645 14.22 14.47 12.64
C ILE A 645 13.60 13.66 13.78
N ASP A 646 14.24 12.55 14.19
CA ASP A 646 13.76 11.73 15.29
C ASP A 646 13.75 12.50 16.61
N HIS A 647 14.80 13.24 16.95
CA HIS A 647 14.82 14.11 18.14
C HIS A 647 13.79 15.25 18.07
N LEU A 648 13.57 15.85 16.89
CA LEU A 648 12.54 16.89 16.70
C LEU A 648 11.09 16.38 16.89
N TYR A 649 10.85 15.11 16.56
CA TYR A 649 9.51 14.51 16.62
C TYR A 649 9.31 13.52 17.77
N ASP A 650 10.33 13.20 18.56
CA ASP A 650 10.11 12.39 19.75
C ASP A 650 9.13 13.10 20.68
N THR A 651 8.33 12.28 21.31
CA THR A 651 7.33 12.65 22.29
C THR A 651 7.87 12.47 23.69
N ASP A 652 8.80 11.53 23.90
CA ASP A 652 9.33 11.22 25.23
C ASP A 652 10.21 12.37 25.72
N ASP A 653 11.19 12.82 24.91
CA ASP A 653 11.98 14.04 25.15
C ASP A 653 11.10 15.27 25.44
N THR A 654 10.00 15.46 24.69
CA THR A 654 9.11 16.61 24.93
C THR A 654 8.28 16.47 26.20
N VAL A 655 7.95 15.26 26.63
CA VAL A 655 7.24 15.01 27.91
C VAL A 655 8.21 15.13 29.07
N GLU A 656 9.45 14.68 28.92
CA GLU A 656 10.54 14.83 29.87
C GLU A 656 10.90 16.31 30.07
N LEU A 657 11.17 17.06 29.01
CA LEU A 657 11.41 18.50 29.06
C LEU A 657 10.24 19.27 29.72
N ASN A 658 8.98 18.91 29.42
CA ASN A 658 7.84 19.51 30.09
C ASN A 658 7.74 19.14 31.58
N ARG A 659 8.18 17.93 31.99
CA ARG A 659 8.30 17.53 33.39
C ARG A 659 9.45 18.26 34.09
N GLU A 660 10.58 18.47 33.43
CA GLU A 660 11.71 19.25 33.95
C GLU A 660 11.32 20.72 34.16
N ILE A 661 10.72 21.37 33.15
CA ILE A 661 10.22 22.75 33.25
C ILE A 661 9.20 22.86 34.39
N LYS A 662 8.28 21.90 34.50
CA LYS A 662 7.28 21.88 35.59
C LYS A 662 7.93 21.66 36.96
N THR A 663 8.93 20.79 37.06
CA THR A 663 9.72 20.57 38.28
C THR A 663 10.48 21.84 38.68
N GLY A 664 11.15 22.51 37.74
CA GLY A 664 11.81 23.80 37.97
C GLY A 664 10.84 24.90 38.40
N THR A 665 9.64 24.95 37.82
CA THR A 665 8.58 25.89 38.22
C THR A 665 8.12 25.61 39.65
N LEU A 666 7.85 24.35 39.99
CA LEU A 666 7.46 23.93 41.35
C LEU A 666 8.55 24.18 42.39
N LEU A 667 9.83 23.95 42.04
CA LEU A 667 10.97 24.30 42.89
C LEU A 667 11.02 25.81 43.13
N THR A 668 10.81 26.62 42.09
CA THR A 668 10.79 28.10 42.21
C THR A 668 9.62 28.59 43.07
N GLU A 669 8.45 27.94 42.98
CA GLU A 669 7.32 28.20 43.88
C GLU A 669 7.63 27.80 45.34
N PHE A 670 8.31 26.67 45.55
CA PHE A 670 8.78 26.24 46.87
C PHE A 670 9.73 27.26 47.48
N THR A 671 10.77 27.68 46.76
CA THR A 671 11.73 28.69 47.25
C THR A 671 11.05 30.03 47.54
N LYS A 672 10.08 30.47 46.72
CA LYS A 672 9.28 31.67 47.02
C LYS A 672 8.43 31.50 48.28
N ARG A 673 7.86 30.31 48.51
CA ARG A 673 7.12 30.01 49.74
C ARG A 673 8.01 30.05 50.96
N GLU A 674 9.22 29.47 50.88
CA GLU A 674 10.21 29.56 51.96
C GLU A 674 10.62 31.01 52.21
N ILE A 675 10.89 31.83 51.19
CA ILE A 675 11.19 33.27 51.36
C ILE A 675 10.02 34.00 52.03
N THR A 676 8.76 33.63 51.74
CA THR A 676 7.58 34.26 52.40
C THR A 676 7.37 33.77 53.85
N ILE A 677 8.01 32.68 54.25
CA ILE A 677 8.00 32.15 55.63
C ILE A 677 9.26 32.60 56.40
N ALA A 678 10.35 32.87 55.69
CA ALA A 678 11.61 33.43 56.18
C ALA A 678 11.63 34.97 56.24
N ASP A 679 10.48 35.62 56.06
CA ASP A 679 10.19 36.96 56.59
C ASP A 679 9.93 36.93 58.11
N VAL A 680 10.03 35.75 58.74
CA VAL A 680 10.36 35.64 60.17
C VAL A 680 11.83 36.03 60.33
N ASP A 681 12.07 37.09 61.09
CA ASP A 681 13.39 37.63 61.43
C ASP A 681 14.27 36.57 62.13
N VAL A 682 15.05 35.83 61.34
CA VAL A 682 15.93 34.77 61.86
C VAL A 682 17.07 35.37 62.67
N ASP A 683 17.56 36.55 62.30
CA ASP A 683 18.58 37.28 63.05
C ASP A 683 18.00 37.78 64.39
N GLY A 684 16.77 38.31 64.41
CA GLY A 684 16.06 38.68 65.63
C GLY A 684 15.72 37.51 66.55
N LEU A 685 15.38 36.33 66.00
CA LEU A 685 15.21 35.10 66.79
C LEU A 685 16.54 34.55 67.34
N LEU A 686 17.67 34.82 66.66
CA LEU A 686 19.00 34.50 67.18
C LEU A 686 19.43 35.48 68.27
N GLU A 687 19.13 36.79 68.15
CA GLU A 687 19.31 37.76 69.24
C GLU A 687 18.44 37.42 70.46
N GLU A 688 17.15 37.07 70.30
CA GLU A 688 16.32 36.60 71.41
C GLU A 688 16.88 35.32 72.06
N ALA A 689 17.47 34.41 71.28
CA ALA A 689 18.09 33.20 71.79
C ALA A 689 19.40 33.46 72.56
N GLU A 690 20.24 34.41 72.13
CA GLU A 690 21.44 34.82 72.87
C GLU A 690 21.08 35.56 74.17
N ILE A 691 20.08 36.44 74.16
CA ILE A 691 19.60 37.15 75.36
C ILE A 691 19.06 36.18 76.42
N ILE A 692 18.47 35.05 76.02
CA ILE A 692 18.01 34.00 76.94
C ILE A 692 19.18 33.18 77.51
N TYR A 693 20.33 33.11 76.83
CA TYR A 693 21.50 32.34 77.27
C TYR A 693 22.44 33.12 78.20
N ASP A 694 22.58 34.43 78.05
CA ASP A 694 23.36 35.30 78.96
C ASP A 694 22.58 35.76 80.21
N GLY A 695 21.39 35.21 80.42
CA GLY A 695 20.43 35.60 81.48
C GLY A 695 20.37 34.71 82.73
N ASN A 696 21.40 33.90 83.03
CA ASN A 696 21.49 33.08 84.27
C ASN A 696 22.93 32.81 84.73
#